data_AF-A0A8T5AH01-F1
#
_entry.id   AF-A0A8T5AH01-F1
#
_cell.length_a   1.000
_cell.length_b   1.000
_cell.length_c   1.000
_cell.angle_alpha   90.00
_cell.angle_beta   90.00
_cell.angle_gamma   90.00
#
_symmetry.space_group_name_H-M   'P 1'
#
loop_
_entity.id
_entity.type
_entity.pdbx_description
1 polymer ?
#
loop_
_entity_poly.entity_id
_entity_poly.type
_entity_poly.pdbx_seq_one_letter_code
_entity_poly.pdbx_strand_id
1 'polypeptide(L)'
;MSLFLEMKTADMIDIIRRGKAVIAVYGLGRMGLATACLFAEAGAKVIGVDTDSRVVELINSGKSPVAEPNLETLIKKHIGTGRFSATGNGKETATKATVIIIVVPTQLDRRNHPDYSAVEKACNEIGRGLNPGCLIIFESTVSPGTTETLVKETIEKNSGFKAGLNFGLVYSPIRATAGQVIQDIVNYPRVIAATDPRSLEAACAVLGIIIKGGFIRVRNFKTAETTKLCENIYRDINIALSNELAMFCERLGVDFDEVRAAANTQPHCHLHIPGAWVGGHCLPGDEYIFINRGDGLEPIQLEKLFRELDHDSSLHRENIGEDERVYPTNLMVLSYNMARNQAEFRRVLWFSRRRYQGKILELSTTMGQKLKVTEDHPMIVYQGGAMNLVSAKALKHNDSVPLITELPSALIQRRRLDPINENIIETRTQSFRLRKNSAVATINSIKQEVVSNRCVYNLEVCGGSHTFVTTGGLIVHNCIPQNPLFLIETAEDLGIPLRIPPLARKINDQMPSHTIRLAIDALRVCKKNIKRAKVAVLGVSYRANVKEIRFSPVKDVIEMLQKRGAKVIVFDPYFTAEELKKLGYVSARTAERAVDGVDCILVTVGHDEFKRLKLDSLVRFVRKPAALIDAGHIFNPTAAEEAGFIYRGIGRGIWTK
;
A
#
# COMPACT_ATOMS: atom_id res chain seq x y z
N MET A 1 13.71 -43.87 5.38
CA MET A 1 14.02 -43.07 4.16
C MET A 1 15.20 -42.18 4.50
N SER A 2 16.05 -41.86 3.53
CA SER A 2 17.02 -40.77 3.68
C SER A 2 16.31 -39.44 3.94
N LEU A 3 16.99 -38.48 4.56
CA LEU A 3 16.43 -37.14 4.73
C LEU A 3 16.27 -36.49 3.35
N PHE A 4 15.23 -35.67 3.16
CA PHE A 4 14.91 -35.12 1.83
C PHE A 4 16.09 -34.34 1.22
N LEU A 5 16.80 -33.55 2.02
CA LEU A 5 18.02 -32.82 1.62
C LEU A 5 19.24 -33.70 1.28
N GLU A 6 19.20 -35.00 1.56
CA GLU A 6 20.25 -35.97 1.20
C GLU A 6 19.95 -36.71 -0.12
N MET A 7 18.74 -36.54 -0.66
CA MET A 7 18.33 -37.15 -1.92
C MET A 7 19.01 -36.48 -3.12
N LYS A 8 19.14 -37.20 -4.24
CA LYS A 8 19.52 -36.58 -5.51
C LYS A 8 18.36 -35.72 -6.00
N THR A 9 18.67 -34.64 -6.72
CA THR A 9 17.68 -33.68 -7.25
C THR A 9 16.63 -34.35 -8.14
N ALA A 10 17.01 -35.38 -8.92
CA ALA A 10 16.08 -36.18 -9.72
C ALA A 10 15.06 -36.93 -8.84
N ASP A 11 15.50 -37.54 -7.74
CA ASP A 11 14.64 -38.29 -6.81
C ASP A 11 13.69 -37.33 -6.06
N MET A 12 14.18 -36.15 -5.65
CA MET A 12 13.34 -35.09 -5.05
C MET A 12 12.19 -34.71 -5.98
N ILE A 13 12.49 -34.48 -7.27
CA ILE A 13 11.50 -34.10 -8.28
C ILE A 13 10.49 -35.24 -8.50
N ASP A 14 10.94 -36.49 -8.58
CA ASP A 14 10.05 -37.65 -8.77
C ASP A 14 9.05 -37.82 -7.60
N ILE A 15 9.51 -37.79 -6.35
CA ILE A 15 8.60 -37.97 -5.21
C ILE A 15 7.61 -36.82 -5.05
N ILE A 16 7.98 -35.59 -5.45
CA ILE A 16 7.06 -34.45 -5.50
C ILE A 16 6.03 -34.67 -6.61
N ARG A 17 6.44 -34.98 -7.84
CA ARG A 17 5.53 -35.20 -8.98
C ARG A 17 4.56 -36.37 -8.80
N ARG A 18 4.94 -37.37 -7.98
CA ARG A 18 4.06 -38.49 -7.58
C ARG A 18 3.20 -38.20 -6.35
N GLY A 19 3.23 -37.00 -5.78
CA GLY A 19 2.48 -36.63 -4.57
C GLY A 19 2.90 -37.37 -3.30
N LYS A 20 4.10 -37.98 -3.29
CA LYS A 20 4.68 -38.70 -2.13
C LYS A 20 5.34 -37.77 -1.12
N ALA A 21 5.84 -36.62 -1.58
CA ALA A 21 6.25 -35.51 -0.72
C ALA A 21 5.13 -34.47 -0.61
N VAL A 22 4.99 -33.86 0.56
CA VAL A 22 4.02 -32.79 0.81
C VAL A 22 4.72 -31.43 0.71
N ILE A 23 4.14 -30.52 -0.06
CA ILE A 23 4.52 -29.11 -0.09
C ILE A 23 3.52 -28.32 0.73
N ALA A 24 3.97 -27.64 1.78
CA ALA A 24 3.17 -26.70 2.53
C ALA A 24 3.39 -25.28 2.01
N VAL A 25 2.32 -24.49 1.83
CA VAL A 25 2.41 -23.09 1.39
C VAL A 25 1.69 -22.19 2.39
N TYR A 26 2.44 -21.36 3.12
CA TYR A 26 1.93 -20.46 4.15
C TYR A 26 1.65 -19.07 3.56
N GLY A 27 0.39 -18.63 3.67
CA GLY A 27 -0.15 -17.43 3.03
C GLY A 27 -0.80 -17.76 1.68
N LEU A 28 -2.13 -17.76 1.63
CA LEU A 28 -2.93 -18.06 0.43
C LEU A 28 -3.51 -16.79 -0.22
N GLY A 29 -2.77 -15.68 -0.09
CA GLY A 29 -2.95 -14.51 -0.95
C GLY A 29 -2.53 -14.78 -2.40
N ARG A 30 -2.67 -13.76 -3.26
CA ARG A 30 -2.44 -13.84 -4.72
C ARG A 30 -1.17 -14.58 -5.16
N MET A 31 -0.06 -14.37 -4.46
CA MET A 31 1.21 -15.01 -4.79
C MET A 31 1.27 -16.48 -4.32
N GLY A 32 1.10 -16.73 -3.01
CA GLY A 32 1.20 -18.09 -2.46
C GLY A 32 0.13 -19.05 -3.00
N LEU A 33 -1.09 -18.57 -3.27
CA LEU A 33 -2.13 -19.40 -3.88
C LEU A 33 -1.80 -19.80 -5.33
N ALA A 34 -1.16 -18.91 -6.11
CA ALA A 34 -0.66 -19.23 -7.44
C ALA A 34 0.49 -20.24 -7.37
N THR A 35 1.45 -20.06 -6.46
CA THR A 35 2.53 -21.03 -6.19
C THR A 35 1.96 -22.41 -5.82
N ALA A 36 0.99 -22.46 -4.91
CA ALA A 36 0.34 -23.70 -4.48
C ALA A 36 -0.36 -24.42 -5.65
N CYS A 37 -1.12 -23.69 -6.47
CA CYS A 37 -1.82 -24.25 -7.64
C CYS A 37 -0.83 -24.76 -8.70
N LEU A 38 0.28 -24.06 -8.95
CA LEU A 38 1.33 -24.48 -9.87
C LEU A 38 1.99 -25.80 -9.44
N PHE A 39 2.28 -25.96 -8.13
CA PHE A 39 2.84 -27.21 -7.62
C PHE A 39 1.84 -28.38 -7.72
N ALA A 40 0.56 -28.15 -7.42
CA ALA A 40 -0.49 -29.18 -7.57
C ALA A 40 -0.69 -29.62 -9.04
N GLU A 41 -0.67 -28.66 -9.97
CA GLU A 41 -0.68 -28.90 -11.42
C GLU A 41 0.51 -29.76 -11.85
N ALA A 42 1.71 -29.49 -11.31
CA ALA A 42 2.92 -30.24 -11.61
C ALA A 42 3.00 -31.64 -10.95
N GLY A 43 2.03 -32.04 -10.12
CA GLY A 43 1.99 -33.38 -9.51
C GLY A 43 2.00 -33.42 -7.98
N ALA A 44 2.34 -32.30 -7.32
CA ALA A 44 2.57 -32.28 -5.89
C ALA A 44 1.28 -32.48 -5.07
N LYS A 45 1.44 -33.04 -3.87
CA LYS A 45 0.44 -32.95 -2.81
C LYS A 45 0.70 -31.67 -2.03
N VAL A 46 -0.23 -30.74 -2.09
CA VAL A 46 -0.09 -29.38 -1.55
C VAL A 46 -1.08 -29.13 -0.42
N ILE A 47 -0.58 -28.61 0.70
CA ILE A 47 -1.40 -28.12 1.81
C ILE A 47 -1.17 -26.62 1.95
N GLY A 48 -2.18 -25.84 1.64
CA GLY A 48 -2.20 -24.40 1.87
C GLY A 48 -2.53 -24.07 3.31
N VAL A 49 -1.82 -23.10 3.90
CA VAL A 49 -2.08 -22.59 5.25
C VAL A 49 -2.42 -21.11 5.15
N ASP A 50 -3.57 -20.71 5.67
CA ASP A 50 -3.93 -19.30 5.86
C ASP A 50 -4.59 -19.08 7.22
N THR A 51 -4.50 -17.87 7.75
CA THR A 51 -5.04 -17.53 9.07
C THR A 51 -6.47 -16.96 9.00
N ASP A 52 -6.96 -16.57 7.81
CA ASP A 52 -8.36 -16.19 7.59
C ASP A 52 -9.20 -17.43 7.22
N SER A 53 -10.13 -17.83 8.10
CA SER A 53 -10.98 -19.01 7.86
C SER A 53 -11.80 -18.87 6.57
N ARG A 54 -12.19 -17.65 6.20
CA ARG A 54 -12.98 -17.39 4.99
C ARG A 54 -12.18 -17.68 3.72
N VAL A 55 -10.87 -17.43 3.75
CA VAL A 55 -9.95 -17.78 2.66
C VAL A 55 -9.85 -19.30 2.53
N VAL A 56 -9.69 -20.01 3.66
CA VAL A 56 -9.65 -21.47 3.72
C VAL A 56 -10.95 -22.10 3.21
N GLU A 57 -12.10 -21.61 3.68
CA GLU A 57 -13.45 -22.05 3.27
C GLU A 57 -13.70 -21.83 1.76
N LEU A 58 -13.37 -20.63 1.24
CA LEU A 58 -13.52 -20.33 -0.19
C LEU A 58 -12.67 -21.27 -1.05
N ILE A 59 -11.40 -21.46 -0.72
CA ILE A 59 -10.47 -22.32 -1.47
C ILE A 59 -10.95 -23.76 -1.46
N ASN A 60 -11.33 -24.30 -0.29
CA ASN A 60 -11.86 -25.66 -0.17
C ASN A 60 -13.23 -25.84 -0.88
N SER A 61 -14.00 -24.77 -1.08
CA SER A 61 -15.21 -24.77 -1.92
C SER A 61 -14.94 -24.70 -3.44
N GLY A 62 -13.67 -24.68 -3.85
CA GLY A 62 -13.28 -24.53 -5.25
C GLY A 62 -13.35 -23.09 -5.76
N LYS A 63 -13.30 -22.07 -4.91
CA LYS A 63 -13.41 -20.65 -5.31
C LYS A 63 -12.13 -19.89 -5.01
N SER A 64 -11.78 -18.93 -5.87
CA SER A 64 -10.62 -18.08 -5.60
C SER A 64 -10.99 -16.90 -4.69
N PRO A 65 -10.25 -16.64 -3.60
CA PRO A 65 -10.40 -15.43 -2.78
C PRO A 65 -9.85 -14.16 -3.47
N VAL A 66 -9.16 -14.33 -4.60
CA VAL A 66 -8.49 -13.26 -5.35
C VAL A 66 -8.75 -13.39 -6.85
N ALA A 67 -8.96 -12.27 -7.54
CA ALA A 67 -9.19 -12.26 -8.97
C ALA A 67 -7.85 -12.31 -9.74
N GLU A 68 -7.50 -13.49 -10.25
CA GLU A 68 -6.30 -13.76 -11.04
C GLU A 68 -6.65 -14.78 -12.16
N PRO A 69 -6.22 -14.58 -13.43
CA PRO A 69 -6.57 -15.47 -14.53
C PRO A 69 -6.19 -16.93 -14.28
N ASN A 70 -7.07 -17.85 -14.70
CA ASN A 70 -6.95 -19.31 -14.55
C ASN A 70 -6.86 -19.86 -13.11
N LEU A 71 -6.70 -19.02 -12.08
CA LEU A 71 -6.44 -19.47 -10.72
C LEU A 71 -7.62 -20.27 -10.13
N GLU A 72 -8.86 -19.79 -10.28
CA GLU A 72 -10.04 -20.53 -9.80
C GLU A 72 -10.21 -21.90 -10.49
N THR A 73 -9.90 -21.98 -11.80
CA THR A 73 -9.94 -23.23 -12.56
C THR A 73 -8.96 -24.26 -12.00
N LEU A 74 -7.73 -23.83 -11.66
CA LEU A 74 -6.74 -24.69 -11.02
C LEU A 74 -7.16 -25.11 -9.61
N ILE A 75 -7.74 -24.21 -8.81
CA ILE A 75 -8.28 -24.56 -7.48
C ILE A 75 -9.36 -25.64 -7.61
N LYS A 76 -10.38 -25.44 -8.44
CA LYS A 76 -11.45 -26.44 -8.66
C LYS A 76 -10.90 -27.80 -9.07
N LYS A 77 -9.96 -27.82 -10.01
CA LYS A 77 -9.28 -29.04 -10.47
C LYS A 77 -8.57 -29.76 -9.32
N HIS A 78 -7.70 -29.08 -8.58
CA HIS A 78 -6.82 -29.74 -7.61
C HIS A 78 -7.44 -30.03 -6.25
N ILE A 79 -8.48 -29.28 -5.85
CA ILE A 79 -9.40 -29.71 -4.79
C ILE A 79 -10.11 -31.00 -5.22
N GLY A 80 -10.67 -31.03 -6.45
CA GLY A 80 -11.38 -32.20 -6.98
C GLY A 80 -10.52 -33.47 -7.11
N THR A 81 -9.24 -33.34 -7.43
CA THR A 81 -8.29 -34.48 -7.46
C THR A 81 -7.65 -34.79 -6.11
N GLY A 82 -8.01 -34.09 -5.02
CA GLY A 82 -7.38 -34.25 -3.69
C GLY A 82 -5.89 -33.92 -3.64
N ARG A 83 -5.37 -33.16 -4.62
CA ARG A 83 -3.96 -32.72 -4.68
C ARG A 83 -3.71 -31.43 -3.92
N PHE A 84 -4.74 -30.59 -3.77
CA PHE A 84 -4.69 -29.37 -2.99
C PHE A 84 -5.75 -29.40 -1.89
N SER A 85 -5.46 -28.74 -0.78
CA SER A 85 -6.38 -28.50 0.34
C SER A 85 -5.88 -27.28 1.12
N ALA A 86 -6.79 -26.52 1.73
CA ALA A 86 -6.45 -25.41 2.61
C ALA A 86 -6.81 -25.71 4.08
N THR A 87 -6.03 -25.18 5.03
CA THR A 87 -6.27 -25.31 6.47
C THR A 87 -5.79 -24.08 7.24
N GLY A 88 -6.32 -23.89 8.45
CA GLY A 88 -5.79 -22.94 9.43
C GLY A 88 -4.73 -23.51 10.37
N ASN A 89 -4.48 -24.83 10.35
CA ASN A 89 -3.56 -25.48 11.27
C ASN A 89 -2.13 -25.54 10.71
N GLY A 90 -1.38 -24.43 10.85
CA GLY A 90 0.01 -24.35 10.41
C GLY A 90 0.93 -25.35 11.11
N LYS A 91 0.89 -25.44 12.44
CA LYS A 91 1.76 -26.37 13.19
C LYS A 91 1.60 -27.82 12.73
N GLU A 92 0.37 -28.32 12.63
CA GLU A 92 0.13 -29.69 12.18
C GLU A 92 0.56 -29.89 10.72
N THR A 93 0.38 -28.88 9.87
CA THR A 93 0.84 -28.93 8.48
C THR A 93 2.35 -29.05 8.38
N ALA A 94 3.12 -28.34 9.20
CA ALA A 94 4.58 -28.46 9.26
C ALA A 94 5.04 -29.90 9.56
N THR A 95 4.36 -30.62 10.47
CA THR A 95 4.72 -32.01 10.81
C THR A 95 4.55 -33.01 9.67
N LYS A 96 3.80 -32.64 8.62
CA LYS A 96 3.55 -33.46 7.43
C LYS A 96 4.36 -33.02 6.21
N ALA A 97 4.93 -31.81 6.25
CA ALA A 97 5.59 -31.18 5.12
C ALA A 97 7.02 -31.72 4.90
N THR A 98 7.43 -31.75 3.64
CA THR A 98 8.81 -32.02 3.21
C THR A 98 9.47 -30.76 2.66
N VAL A 99 8.67 -29.95 1.94
CA VAL A 99 9.02 -28.59 1.53
C VAL A 99 8.02 -27.63 2.17
N ILE A 100 8.50 -26.52 2.70
CA ILE A 100 7.69 -25.45 3.30
C ILE A 100 8.00 -24.14 2.56
N ILE A 101 6.98 -23.52 1.98
CA ILE A 101 7.10 -22.24 1.26
C ILE A 101 6.34 -21.18 2.06
N ILE A 102 6.97 -20.03 2.30
CA ILE A 102 6.43 -18.94 3.13
C ILE A 102 6.22 -17.70 2.26
N VAL A 103 4.95 -17.38 2.01
CA VAL A 103 4.47 -16.30 1.12
C VAL A 103 3.38 -15.46 1.82
N VAL A 104 3.63 -15.13 3.08
CA VAL A 104 2.73 -14.34 3.93
C VAL A 104 2.84 -12.84 3.65
N PRO A 105 1.79 -12.03 3.91
CA PRO A 105 1.84 -10.59 3.69
C PRO A 105 2.87 -9.92 4.59
N THR A 106 3.73 -9.12 3.97
CA THR A 106 4.66 -8.18 4.62
C THR A 106 4.20 -6.77 4.28
N GLN A 107 3.37 -6.22 5.15
CA GLN A 107 2.86 -4.85 5.00
C GLN A 107 3.79 -3.90 5.75
N LEU A 108 3.57 -2.60 5.62
CA LEU A 108 3.97 -1.70 6.69
C LEU A 108 2.93 -1.76 7.81
N ASP A 109 3.39 -1.69 9.04
CA ASP A 109 2.57 -1.21 10.14
C ASP A 109 2.11 0.24 9.84
N ARG A 110 1.18 0.80 10.62
CA ARG A 110 0.80 2.22 10.41
C ARG A 110 2.05 3.12 10.39
N ARG A 111 3.08 2.79 11.19
CA ARG A 111 4.35 3.51 11.37
C ARG A 111 5.21 3.63 10.13
N ASN A 112 4.80 3.04 9.02
CA ASN A 112 5.61 2.93 7.81
C ASN A 112 6.87 2.06 8.03
N HIS A 113 6.92 1.30 9.12
CA HIS A 113 7.93 0.27 9.37
C HIS A 113 7.37 -1.09 8.92
N PRO A 114 8.18 -2.01 8.36
CA PRO A 114 7.73 -3.34 7.97
C PRO A 114 7.14 -4.15 9.13
N ASP A 115 5.87 -4.53 8.99
CA ASP A 115 5.21 -5.49 9.87
C ASP A 115 5.55 -6.91 9.42
N TYR A 116 6.37 -7.58 10.23
CA TYR A 116 6.72 -8.99 10.05
C TYR A 116 5.94 -9.94 10.96
N SER A 117 4.89 -9.50 11.67
CA SER A 117 4.10 -10.34 12.57
C SER A 117 3.53 -11.61 11.91
N ALA A 118 3.12 -11.51 10.64
CA ALA A 118 2.68 -12.65 9.83
C ALA A 118 3.82 -13.63 9.51
N VAL A 119 5.04 -13.11 9.29
CA VAL A 119 6.27 -13.91 9.07
C VAL A 119 6.65 -14.61 10.37
N GLU A 120 6.74 -13.88 11.49
CA GLU A 120 7.02 -14.45 12.82
C GLU A 120 6.04 -15.56 13.20
N LYS A 121 4.73 -15.32 13.00
CA LYS A 121 3.70 -16.31 13.29
C LYS A 121 3.89 -17.59 12.47
N ALA A 122 4.09 -17.46 11.15
CA ALA A 122 4.36 -18.61 10.29
C ALA A 122 5.63 -19.35 10.72
N CYS A 123 6.74 -18.64 10.94
CA CYS A 123 8.01 -19.21 11.39
C CYS A 123 7.92 -19.93 12.75
N ASN A 124 7.10 -19.42 13.68
CA ASN A 124 6.83 -20.02 14.97
C ASN A 124 6.01 -21.32 14.85
N GLU A 125 4.92 -21.30 14.08
CA GLU A 125 4.11 -22.49 13.78
C GLU A 125 4.92 -23.57 13.06
N ILE A 126 5.75 -23.18 12.09
CA ILE A 126 6.68 -24.05 11.36
C ILE A 126 7.70 -24.65 12.32
N GLY A 127 8.42 -23.85 13.11
CA GLY A 127 9.45 -24.34 14.04
C GLY A 127 8.91 -25.37 15.02
N ARG A 128 7.68 -25.17 15.53
CA ARG A 128 7.01 -26.10 16.48
C ARG A 128 6.54 -27.42 15.85
N GLY A 129 6.60 -27.58 14.54
CA GLY A 129 6.23 -28.80 13.82
C GLY A 129 7.27 -29.26 12.80
N LEU A 130 8.46 -28.65 12.79
CA LEU A 130 9.49 -28.91 11.78
C LEU A 130 10.10 -30.30 11.98
N ASN A 131 10.25 -31.06 10.90
CA ASN A 131 11.03 -32.30 10.89
C ASN A 131 12.46 -32.05 10.37
N PRO A 132 13.47 -32.82 10.82
CA PRO A 132 14.78 -32.77 10.20
C PRO A 132 14.71 -33.18 8.73
N GLY A 133 15.61 -32.63 7.90
CA GLY A 133 15.64 -32.86 6.47
C GLY A 133 14.68 -32.00 5.64
N CYS A 134 13.84 -31.16 6.24
CA CYS A 134 12.91 -30.29 5.50
C CYS A 134 13.63 -29.14 4.77
N LEU A 135 13.09 -28.73 3.62
CA LEU A 135 13.52 -27.53 2.89
C LEU A 135 12.52 -26.38 3.12
N ILE A 136 13.01 -25.23 3.58
CA ILE A 136 12.22 -24.02 3.81
C ILE A 136 12.62 -22.95 2.79
N ILE A 137 11.61 -22.44 2.07
CA ILE A 137 11.76 -21.42 1.02
C ILE A 137 10.93 -20.19 1.43
N PHE A 138 11.60 -19.09 1.75
CA PHE A 138 10.98 -17.81 2.07
C PHE A 138 10.88 -16.93 0.81
N GLU A 139 9.68 -16.42 0.51
CA GLU A 139 9.41 -15.66 -0.72
C GLU A 139 8.78 -14.27 -0.48
N SER A 140 8.38 -13.94 0.75
CA SER A 140 7.80 -12.64 1.12
C SER A 140 8.82 -11.49 1.01
N THR A 141 8.38 -10.28 0.70
CA THR A 141 9.30 -9.13 0.52
C THR A 141 9.69 -8.53 1.87
N VAL A 142 10.99 -8.42 2.14
CA VAL A 142 11.54 -7.98 3.43
C VAL A 142 12.73 -7.02 3.26
N SER A 143 13.06 -6.30 4.33
CA SER A 143 14.27 -5.49 4.46
C SER A 143 15.53 -6.37 4.53
N PRO A 144 16.69 -5.89 4.04
CA PRO A 144 17.95 -6.64 4.05
C PRO A 144 18.37 -7.13 5.45
N GLY A 145 18.58 -8.44 5.58
CA GLY A 145 18.95 -9.13 6.82
C GLY A 145 17.83 -9.92 7.47
N THR A 146 16.56 -9.64 7.14
CA THR A 146 15.39 -10.22 7.84
C THR A 146 15.34 -11.75 7.76
N THR A 147 15.78 -12.37 6.66
CA THR A 147 15.87 -13.84 6.56
C THR A 147 16.85 -14.42 7.60
N GLU A 148 17.95 -13.73 7.88
CA GLU A 148 18.99 -14.18 8.81
C GLU A 148 18.63 -13.93 10.27
N THR A 149 18.05 -12.77 10.59
CA THR A 149 17.81 -12.31 11.96
C THR A 149 16.41 -12.64 12.47
N LEU A 150 15.41 -12.76 11.58
CA LEU A 150 14.03 -13.05 11.98
C LEU A 150 13.62 -14.47 11.62
N VAL A 151 13.66 -14.83 10.33
CA VAL A 151 13.14 -16.11 9.84
C VAL A 151 13.95 -17.28 10.37
N LYS A 152 15.27 -17.26 10.18
CA LYS A 152 16.18 -18.29 10.67
C LYS A 152 16.09 -18.41 12.19
N GLU A 153 16.31 -17.32 12.93
CA GLU A 153 16.35 -17.35 14.40
C GLU A 153 15.03 -17.82 15.02
N THR A 154 13.88 -17.39 14.49
CA THR A 154 12.56 -17.82 14.99
C THR A 154 12.34 -19.32 14.77
N ILE A 155 12.73 -19.86 13.61
CA ILE A 155 12.59 -21.29 13.30
C ILE A 155 13.56 -22.11 14.15
N GLU A 156 14.83 -21.73 14.24
CA GLU A 156 15.82 -22.44 15.07
C GLU A 156 15.41 -22.45 16.55
N LYS A 157 14.96 -21.31 17.09
CA LYS A 157 14.52 -21.18 18.48
C LYS A 157 13.32 -22.06 18.83
N ASN A 158 12.36 -22.21 17.91
CA ASN A 158 11.13 -22.98 18.17
C ASN A 158 11.25 -24.48 17.83
N SER A 159 12.24 -24.87 17.02
CA SER A 159 12.49 -26.28 16.65
C SER A 159 13.63 -26.94 17.44
N GLY A 160 14.58 -26.16 17.95
CA GLY A 160 15.85 -26.68 18.47
C GLY A 160 16.84 -27.12 17.37
N PHE A 161 16.47 -26.95 16.10
CA PHE A 161 17.29 -27.31 14.94
C PHE A 161 18.12 -26.13 14.42
N LYS A 162 19.14 -26.43 13.61
CA LYS A 162 20.00 -25.44 12.95
C LYS A 162 19.85 -25.44 11.44
N ALA A 163 19.77 -24.24 10.85
CA ALA A 163 19.73 -24.06 9.41
C ALA A 163 21.06 -24.50 8.78
N GLY A 164 20.99 -25.17 7.63
CA GLY A 164 22.13 -25.76 6.92
C GLY A 164 22.65 -27.06 7.51
N LEU A 165 22.33 -27.38 8.78
CA LEU A 165 22.64 -28.66 9.42
C LEU A 165 21.45 -29.61 9.41
N ASN A 166 20.34 -29.21 10.04
CA ASN A 166 19.15 -30.04 10.24
C ASN A 166 18.03 -29.76 9.24
N PHE A 167 17.91 -28.52 8.76
CA PHE A 167 16.94 -28.11 7.73
C PHE A 167 17.58 -27.11 6.77
N GLY A 168 17.06 -27.05 5.55
CA GLY A 168 17.56 -26.13 4.53
C GLY A 168 16.79 -24.82 4.58
N LEU A 169 17.48 -23.68 4.50
CA LEU A 169 16.87 -22.36 4.45
C LEU A 169 17.29 -21.61 3.20
N VAL A 170 16.29 -21.12 2.47
CA VAL A 170 16.43 -20.43 1.19
C VAL A 170 15.55 -19.19 1.16
N TYR A 171 16.05 -18.11 0.57
CA TYR A 171 15.24 -16.94 0.20
C TYR A 171 15.19 -16.85 -1.32
N SER A 172 13.98 -16.69 -1.87
CA SER A 172 13.78 -16.37 -3.27
C SER A 172 12.59 -15.45 -3.40
N PRO A 173 12.76 -14.14 -3.61
CA PRO A 173 11.63 -13.23 -3.71
C PRO A 173 10.82 -13.51 -4.98
N ILE A 174 9.49 -13.43 -4.89
CA ILE A 174 8.64 -13.51 -6.08
C ILE A 174 8.77 -12.22 -6.91
N ARG A 175 9.03 -12.39 -8.20
CA ARG A 175 8.89 -11.36 -9.24
C ARG A 175 7.63 -11.69 -10.03
N ALA A 176 6.51 -11.10 -9.65
CA ALA A 176 5.25 -11.30 -10.34
C ALA A 176 4.33 -10.08 -10.22
N THR A 177 3.41 -9.97 -11.17
CA THR A 177 2.49 -8.85 -11.35
C THR A 177 1.05 -9.36 -11.34
N ALA A 178 0.16 -8.68 -10.62
CA ALA A 178 -1.27 -9.01 -10.62
C ALA A 178 -1.82 -9.04 -12.07
N GLY A 179 -2.66 -10.03 -12.38
CA GLY A 179 -3.23 -10.25 -13.71
C GLY A 179 -2.39 -11.16 -14.61
N GLN A 180 -1.14 -11.45 -14.25
CA GLN A 180 -0.25 -12.37 -14.97
C GLN A 180 0.62 -13.21 -14.02
N VAL A 181 0.22 -13.36 -12.74
CA VAL A 181 1.06 -13.94 -11.68
C VAL A 181 1.55 -15.35 -12.02
N ILE A 182 0.68 -16.19 -12.56
CA ILE A 182 1.02 -17.56 -12.96
C ILE A 182 2.10 -17.55 -14.06
N GLN A 183 1.98 -16.65 -15.03
CA GLN A 183 2.93 -16.53 -16.15
C GLN A 183 4.28 -15.97 -15.68
N ASP A 184 4.26 -14.93 -14.84
CA ASP A 184 5.47 -14.33 -14.28
C ASP A 184 6.23 -15.34 -13.39
N ILE A 185 5.54 -16.10 -12.52
CA ILE A 185 6.16 -17.14 -11.69
C ILE A 185 6.83 -18.22 -12.55
N VAL A 186 6.18 -18.66 -13.63
CA VAL A 186 6.73 -19.70 -14.52
C VAL A 186 7.91 -19.17 -15.35
N ASN A 187 7.82 -17.94 -15.88
CA ASN A 187 8.73 -17.48 -16.93
C ASN A 187 9.87 -16.58 -16.46
N TYR A 188 9.75 -15.88 -15.33
CA TYR A 188 10.82 -14.98 -14.88
C TYR A 188 11.93 -15.70 -14.10
N PRO A 189 13.21 -15.32 -14.33
CA PRO A 189 14.31 -15.87 -13.56
C PRO A 189 14.17 -15.49 -12.09
N ARG A 190 14.29 -16.47 -11.21
CA ARG A 190 14.20 -16.26 -9.76
C ARG A 190 15.56 -15.94 -9.19
N VAL A 191 15.70 -14.78 -8.53
CA VAL A 191 16.84 -14.58 -7.63
C VAL A 191 16.72 -15.53 -6.45
N ILE A 192 17.83 -16.15 -6.07
CA ILE A 192 17.86 -17.18 -5.04
C ILE A 192 19.17 -17.12 -4.24
N ALA A 193 19.04 -17.21 -2.93
CA ALA A 193 20.14 -17.35 -1.98
C ALA A 193 19.78 -18.42 -0.95
N ALA A 194 20.76 -19.14 -0.44
CA ALA A 194 20.57 -20.21 0.54
C ALA A 194 21.62 -20.14 1.65
N THR A 195 21.33 -20.80 2.77
CA THR A 195 22.27 -20.89 3.90
C THR A 195 23.48 -21.77 3.62
N ASP A 196 23.39 -22.67 2.63
CA ASP A 196 24.45 -23.59 2.20
C ASP A 196 24.21 -24.08 0.75
N PRO A 197 25.24 -24.63 0.06
CA PRO A 197 25.11 -25.09 -1.33
C PRO A 197 24.10 -26.23 -1.55
N ARG A 198 23.95 -27.16 -0.59
CA ARG A 198 23.00 -28.28 -0.70
C ARG A 198 21.55 -27.77 -0.63
N SER A 199 21.28 -26.82 0.27
CA SER A 199 19.99 -26.10 0.29
C SER A 199 19.71 -25.35 -1.02
N LEU A 200 20.74 -24.75 -1.63
CA LEU A 200 20.61 -24.04 -2.91
C LEU A 200 20.22 -24.98 -4.06
N GLU A 201 20.90 -26.13 -4.19
CA GLU A 201 20.58 -27.11 -5.24
C GLU A 201 19.21 -27.73 -5.03
N ALA A 202 18.85 -28.09 -3.78
CA ALA A 202 17.53 -28.61 -3.45
C ALA A 202 16.41 -27.63 -3.83
N ALA A 203 16.56 -26.34 -3.49
CA ALA A 203 15.56 -25.34 -3.88
C ALA A 203 15.54 -25.04 -5.38
N CYS A 204 16.68 -25.03 -6.08
CA CYS A 204 16.69 -24.94 -7.55
C CYS A 204 15.92 -26.11 -8.19
N ALA A 205 16.10 -27.33 -7.69
CA ALA A 205 15.39 -28.51 -8.18
C ALA A 205 13.88 -28.46 -7.89
N VAL A 206 13.49 -28.11 -6.66
CA VAL A 206 12.08 -28.01 -6.25
C VAL A 206 11.36 -26.88 -6.98
N LEU A 207 11.92 -25.66 -6.97
CA LEU A 207 11.32 -24.52 -7.68
C LEU A 207 11.33 -24.73 -9.20
N GLY A 208 12.34 -25.40 -9.75
CA GLY A 208 12.44 -25.74 -11.17
C GLY A 208 11.35 -26.70 -11.68
N ILE A 209 10.54 -27.29 -10.79
CA ILE A 209 9.33 -28.02 -11.16
C ILE A 209 8.29 -27.08 -11.79
N ILE A 210 8.23 -25.81 -11.34
CA ILE A 210 7.25 -24.81 -11.78
C ILE A 210 7.88 -23.62 -12.52
N ILE A 211 9.15 -23.30 -12.25
CA ILE A 211 9.88 -22.18 -12.88
C ILE A 211 10.73 -22.68 -14.06
N LYS A 212 10.42 -22.15 -15.25
CA LYS A 212 11.15 -22.36 -16.51
C LYS A 212 12.17 -21.25 -16.78
N GLY A 213 11.98 -20.06 -16.18
CA GLY A 213 12.86 -18.89 -16.37
C GLY A 213 14.28 -19.02 -15.80
N GLY A 214 14.60 -20.12 -15.10
CA GLY A 214 15.91 -20.35 -14.48
C GLY A 214 16.13 -19.55 -13.19
N PHE A 215 17.39 -19.54 -12.73
CA PHE A 215 17.78 -19.03 -11.41
C PHE A 215 18.98 -18.09 -11.48
N ILE A 216 18.87 -16.94 -10.82
CA ILE A 216 19.97 -16.00 -10.60
C ILE A 216 20.48 -16.24 -9.17
N ARG A 217 21.51 -17.07 -9.05
CA ARG A 217 22.11 -17.44 -7.77
C ARG A 217 22.94 -16.28 -7.24
N VAL A 218 22.67 -15.82 -6.02
CA VAL A 218 23.44 -14.75 -5.36
C VAL A 218 24.02 -15.23 -4.03
N ARG A 219 25.09 -14.56 -3.59
CA ARG A 219 25.98 -15.02 -2.50
C ARG A 219 25.30 -15.22 -1.15
N ASN A 220 24.34 -14.38 -0.79
CA ASN A 220 23.69 -14.41 0.54
C ASN A 220 22.30 -13.77 0.49
N PHE A 221 21.56 -13.95 1.60
CA PHE A 221 20.20 -13.45 1.76
C PHE A 221 20.11 -11.93 1.60
N LYS A 222 21.00 -11.16 2.25
CA LYS A 222 21.01 -9.68 2.16
C LYS A 222 21.08 -9.18 0.72
N THR A 223 21.91 -9.79 -0.13
CA THR A 223 21.97 -9.45 -1.56
C THR A 223 20.65 -9.73 -2.27
N ALA A 224 20.02 -10.88 -2.03
CA ALA A 224 18.74 -11.23 -2.64
C ALA A 224 17.58 -10.33 -2.17
N GLU A 225 17.54 -9.99 -0.89
CA GLU A 225 16.57 -9.08 -0.27
C GLU A 225 16.72 -7.66 -0.84
N THR A 226 17.94 -7.13 -0.83
CA THR A 226 18.26 -5.79 -1.38
C THR A 226 17.90 -5.70 -2.85
N THR A 227 18.20 -6.73 -3.65
CA THR A 227 17.88 -6.76 -5.09
C THR A 227 16.39 -6.50 -5.35
N LYS A 228 15.51 -7.13 -4.55
CA LYS A 228 14.05 -6.96 -4.70
C LYS A 228 13.57 -5.54 -4.39
N LEU A 229 14.19 -4.85 -3.43
CA LEU A 229 13.84 -3.47 -3.09
C LEU A 229 14.41 -2.48 -4.10
N CYS A 230 15.66 -2.66 -4.53
CA CYS A 230 16.29 -1.86 -5.58
C CYS A 230 15.50 -1.91 -6.91
N GLU A 231 14.97 -3.08 -7.30
CA GLU A 231 14.09 -3.22 -8.48
C GLU A 231 12.83 -2.35 -8.39
N ASN A 232 12.18 -2.32 -7.22
CA ASN A 232 10.98 -1.53 -7.00
C ASN A 232 11.28 -0.02 -7.01
N ILE A 233 12.39 0.38 -6.39
CA ILE A 233 12.83 1.78 -6.32
C ILE A 233 13.28 2.29 -7.70
N TYR A 234 14.02 1.48 -8.48
CA TYR A 234 14.36 1.80 -9.85
C TYR A 234 13.09 2.07 -10.68
N ARG A 235 12.06 1.23 -10.56
CA ARG A 235 10.78 1.43 -11.24
C ARG A 235 10.07 2.73 -10.79
N ASP A 236 9.97 2.96 -9.48
CA ASP A 236 9.29 4.15 -8.92
C ASP A 236 9.98 5.47 -9.35
N ILE A 237 11.31 5.49 -9.35
CA ILE A 237 12.12 6.61 -9.85
C ILE A 237 11.95 6.82 -11.36
N ASN A 238 11.96 5.75 -12.17
CA ASN A 238 11.77 5.89 -13.62
C ASN A 238 10.33 6.35 -13.97
N ILE A 239 9.32 5.93 -13.21
CA ILE A 239 7.95 6.47 -13.35
C ILE A 239 7.94 7.97 -13.00
N ALA A 240 8.58 8.38 -11.90
CA ALA A 240 8.65 9.78 -11.51
C ALA A 240 9.36 10.66 -12.54
N LEU A 241 10.52 10.22 -13.04
CA LEU A 241 11.25 10.91 -14.11
C LEU A 241 10.40 11.02 -15.38
N SER A 242 9.69 9.95 -15.75
CA SER A 242 8.81 9.96 -16.93
C SER A 242 7.61 10.89 -16.75
N ASN A 243 7.04 10.96 -15.54
CA ASN A 243 5.97 11.89 -15.18
C ASN A 243 6.42 13.35 -15.21
N GLU A 244 7.62 13.65 -14.70
CA GLU A 244 8.20 15.01 -14.72
C GLU A 244 8.51 15.46 -16.16
N LEU A 245 9.17 14.60 -16.95
CA LEU A 245 9.44 14.87 -18.36
C LEU A 245 8.15 14.97 -19.20
N ALA A 246 7.13 14.17 -18.89
CA ALA A 246 5.80 14.29 -19.52
C ALA A 246 5.18 15.68 -19.27
N MET A 247 5.16 16.15 -18.01
CA MET A 247 4.66 17.49 -17.67
C MET A 247 5.49 18.62 -18.33
N PHE A 248 6.78 18.40 -18.57
CA PHE A 248 7.62 19.31 -19.34
C PHE A 248 7.25 19.31 -20.85
N CYS A 249 7.15 18.13 -21.47
CA CYS A 249 6.77 17.98 -22.88
C CYS A 249 5.38 18.55 -23.19
N GLU A 250 4.41 18.39 -22.27
CA GLU A 250 3.10 19.04 -22.35
C GLU A 250 3.16 20.57 -22.48
N ARG A 251 4.11 21.22 -21.79
CA ARG A 251 4.29 22.68 -21.87
C ARG A 251 5.13 23.11 -23.05
N LEU A 252 6.02 22.24 -23.54
CA LEU A 252 6.87 22.48 -24.70
C LEU A 252 6.12 22.29 -26.04
N GLY A 253 5.00 21.58 -26.04
CA GLY A 253 4.24 21.24 -27.25
C GLY A 253 4.72 19.98 -27.95
N VAL A 254 5.29 19.02 -27.20
CA VAL A 254 5.96 17.81 -27.71
C VAL A 254 5.27 16.56 -27.19
N ASP A 255 5.16 15.50 -28.01
CA ASP A 255 4.64 14.20 -27.56
C ASP A 255 5.72 13.41 -26.82
N PHE A 256 5.56 13.26 -25.50
CA PHE A 256 6.45 12.46 -24.67
C PHE A 256 6.47 10.98 -25.08
N ASP A 257 5.39 10.43 -25.67
CA ASP A 257 5.42 9.04 -26.13
C ASP A 257 6.35 8.85 -27.35
N GLU A 258 6.47 9.87 -28.22
CA GLU A 258 7.44 9.88 -29.31
C GLU A 258 8.87 10.06 -28.78
N VAL A 259 9.09 11.03 -27.88
CA VAL A 259 10.39 11.24 -27.20
C VAL A 259 10.83 9.97 -26.47
N ARG A 260 9.92 9.32 -25.75
CA ARG A 260 10.15 8.06 -25.03
C ARG A 260 10.50 6.92 -25.99
N ALA A 261 9.78 6.79 -27.11
CA ALA A 261 10.06 5.78 -28.11
C ALA A 261 11.45 5.97 -28.75
N ALA A 262 11.80 7.20 -29.12
CA ALA A 262 13.11 7.54 -29.68
C ALA A 262 14.24 7.40 -28.65
N ALA A 263 14.07 7.91 -27.42
CA ALA A 263 15.09 7.82 -26.37
C ALA A 263 15.39 6.36 -25.99
N ASN A 264 14.37 5.52 -25.88
CA ASN A 264 14.52 4.10 -25.54
C ASN A 264 15.11 3.24 -26.68
N THR A 265 15.44 3.79 -27.86
CA THR A 265 16.32 3.08 -28.82
C THR A 265 17.78 3.07 -28.34
N GLN A 266 18.15 3.97 -27.43
CA GLN A 266 19.46 3.98 -26.79
C GLN A 266 19.48 2.93 -25.66
N PRO A 267 20.43 1.97 -25.64
CA PRO A 267 20.39 0.78 -24.78
C PRO A 267 20.55 1.00 -23.26
N HIS A 268 20.64 2.25 -22.80
CA HIS A 268 20.70 2.61 -21.38
C HIS A 268 19.50 3.48 -20.96
N CYS A 269 18.71 4.00 -21.89
CA CYS A 269 17.50 4.76 -21.62
C CYS A 269 16.27 3.84 -21.55
N HIS A 270 15.49 3.97 -20.47
CA HIS A 270 14.34 3.10 -20.18
C HIS A 270 13.16 3.90 -19.60
N LEU A 271 12.84 5.04 -20.23
CA LEU A 271 11.73 5.89 -19.85
C LEU A 271 10.41 5.08 -19.89
N HIS A 272 9.68 5.13 -18.79
CA HIS A 272 8.43 4.40 -18.57
C HIS A 272 7.26 5.18 -19.19
N ILE A 273 6.13 4.51 -19.40
CA ILE A 273 4.88 5.21 -19.74
C ILE A 273 4.51 6.06 -18.50
N PRO A 274 4.30 7.38 -18.65
CA PRO A 274 3.88 8.21 -17.53
C PRO A 274 2.45 7.83 -17.14
N GLY A 275 2.03 8.21 -15.94
CA GLY A 275 0.78 7.72 -15.39
C GLY A 275 0.25 8.61 -14.29
N ALA A 276 -1.05 8.49 -14.05
CA ALA A 276 -1.75 9.47 -13.27
C ALA A 276 -1.50 9.44 -11.75
N TRP A 277 -0.82 8.46 -11.12
CA TRP A 277 -0.75 8.44 -9.63
C TRP A 277 0.05 7.38 -8.84
N VAL A 278 0.28 7.73 -7.55
CA VAL A 278 -0.18 6.99 -6.33
C VAL A 278 -0.86 7.97 -5.30
N GLY A 279 -1.12 7.64 -4.01
CA GLY A 279 -1.86 8.52 -3.04
C GLY A 279 -1.90 8.12 -1.53
N GLY A 280 -2.61 8.88 -0.66
CA GLY A 280 -2.67 8.73 0.84
C GLY A 280 -3.75 9.57 1.59
N HIS A 281 -3.93 9.43 2.94
CA HIS A 281 -5.10 9.96 3.74
C HIS A 281 -4.74 10.65 5.12
N CYS A 282 -5.70 11.30 5.83
CA CYS A 282 -5.49 12.47 6.77
C CYS A 282 -6.45 12.64 8.04
N LEU A 283 -6.42 13.78 8.80
CA LEU A 283 -7.19 14.14 10.06
C LEU A 283 -8.07 15.44 10.01
N PRO A 284 -9.12 15.68 10.82
CA PRO A 284 -9.88 16.97 10.93
C PRO A 284 -9.15 18.19 11.56
N GLY A 285 -9.73 19.40 11.43
CA GLY A 285 -9.11 20.68 11.83
C GLY A 285 -9.49 21.32 13.16
N ASP A 286 -10.55 20.86 13.81
CA ASP A 286 -10.95 21.24 15.17
C ASP A 286 -10.21 20.43 16.26
N GLU A 287 -9.39 19.47 15.84
CA GLU A 287 -8.41 18.82 16.70
C GLU A 287 -7.25 19.75 17.01
N TYR A 288 -6.70 19.61 18.20
CA TYR A 288 -5.57 20.40 18.68
C TYR A 288 -4.36 19.50 18.89
N ILE A 289 -3.17 20.08 18.73
CA ILE A 289 -1.88 19.45 18.99
C ILE A 289 -1.05 20.32 19.92
N PHE A 290 -0.07 19.73 20.57
CA PHE A 290 0.91 20.45 21.39
C PHE A 290 2.12 20.86 20.55
N ILE A 291 2.44 22.15 20.50
CA ILE A 291 3.62 22.68 19.79
C ILE A 291 4.61 23.35 20.75
N ASN A 292 5.85 23.48 20.29
CA ASN A 292 6.90 24.23 20.96
C ASN A 292 7.63 25.12 19.93
N ARG A 293 7.72 26.42 20.25
CA ARG A 293 8.34 27.46 19.41
C ARG A 293 9.61 28.06 20.04
N GLY A 294 10.10 27.48 21.14
CA GLY A 294 11.33 27.87 21.86
C GLY A 294 11.11 28.67 23.14
N ASP A 295 9.93 29.25 23.32
CA ASP A 295 9.51 30.10 24.45
C ASP A 295 8.57 29.40 25.44
N GLY A 296 7.92 28.31 25.03
CA GLY A 296 7.05 27.49 25.87
C GLY A 296 6.37 26.35 25.11
N LEU A 297 5.43 25.69 25.80
CA LEU A 297 4.52 24.69 25.23
C LEU A 297 3.14 25.32 25.04
N GLU A 298 2.60 25.28 23.82
CA GLU A 298 1.27 25.79 23.50
C GLU A 298 0.38 24.66 22.93
N PRO A 299 -0.83 24.43 23.46
CA PRO A 299 -1.85 23.66 22.77
C PRO A 299 -2.52 24.53 21.69
N ILE A 300 -2.41 24.11 20.42
CA ILE A 300 -2.92 24.88 19.28
C ILE A 300 -3.83 24.01 18.40
N GLN A 301 -4.95 24.59 17.97
CA GLN A 301 -5.86 23.94 17.01
C GLN A 301 -5.17 23.80 15.65
N LEU A 302 -5.30 22.65 14.99
CA LEU A 302 -4.66 22.37 13.68
C LEU A 302 -5.04 23.43 12.63
N GLU A 303 -6.31 23.86 12.59
CA GLU A 303 -6.73 24.96 11.72
C GLU A 303 -6.06 26.31 12.06
N LYS A 304 -5.97 26.67 13.34
CA LYS A 304 -5.33 27.92 13.81
C LYS A 304 -3.85 27.92 13.45
N LEU A 305 -3.13 26.84 13.77
CA LEU A 305 -1.72 26.66 13.45
C LEU A 305 -1.46 26.74 11.95
N PHE A 306 -2.26 26.06 11.13
CA PHE A 306 -2.09 26.10 9.68
C PHE A 306 -2.28 27.51 9.16
N ARG A 307 -3.30 28.23 9.66
CA ARG A 307 -3.58 29.62 9.29
C ARG A 307 -2.45 30.57 9.70
N GLU A 308 -1.84 30.39 10.88
CA GLU A 308 -0.66 31.15 11.30
C GLU A 308 0.53 30.94 10.36
N LEU A 309 0.84 29.68 10.01
CA LEU A 309 1.95 29.34 9.12
C LEU A 309 1.68 29.78 7.66
N ASP A 310 0.42 29.75 7.22
CA ASP A 310 -0.02 30.25 5.92
C ASP A 310 -0.02 31.80 5.85
N HIS A 311 0.00 32.50 6.98
CA HIS A 311 0.21 33.95 6.98
C HIS A 311 1.69 34.36 7.02
N ASP A 312 2.62 33.47 7.37
CA ASP A 312 4.06 33.74 7.36
C ASP A 312 4.63 33.73 5.92
N SER A 313 4.90 34.91 5.38
CA SER A 313 5.46 35.10 4.02
C SER A 313 6.88 34.57 3.83
N SER A 314 7.60 34.23 4.91
CA SER A 314 8.95 33.66 4.83
C SER A 314 8.97 32.14 4.62
N LEU A 315 7.87 31.44 4.91
CA LEU A 315 7.80 29.98 4.81
C LEU A 315 7.55 29.52 3.37
N HIS A 316 8.28 28.48 2.96
CA HIS A 316 8.02 27.81 1.69
C HIS A 316 6.63 27.15 1.70
N ARG A 317 5.91 27.30 0.59
CA ARG A 317 4.53 26.86 0.41
C ARG A 317 4.31 26.23 -0.95
N GLU A 318 3.45 25.23 -0.99
CA GLU A 318 3.15 24.45 -2.20
C GLU A 318 1.72 23.93 -2.14
N ASN A 319 0.91 24.23 -3.17
CA ASN A 319 -0.46 23.70 -3.27
C ASN A 319 -0.48 22.51 -4.23
N ILE A 320 -0.61 21.30 -3.66
CA ILE A 320 -0.69 20.04 -4.39
C ILE A 320 -2.16 19.65 -4.56
N GLY A 321 -2.79 20.20 -5.61
CA GLY A 321 -4.18 19.89 -5.97
C GLY A 321 -5.20 20.51 -5.03
N GLU A 322 -5.55 19.78 -3.97
CA GLU A 322 -6.36 20.28 -2.84
C GLU A 322 -5.59 20.35 -1.53
N ASP A 323 -4.39 19.75 -1.45
CA ASP A 323 -3.50 19.85 -0.29
C ASP A 323 -2.67 21.14 -0.38
N GLU A 324 -3.10 22.14 0.37
CA GLU A 324 -2.32 23.33 0.68
C GLU A 324 -1.22 22.93 1.67
N ARG A 325 0.07 23.10 1.33
CA ARG A 325 1.20 22.71 2.20
C ARG A 325 2.06 23.91 2.57
N VAL A 326 2.46 23.95 3.85
CA VAL A 326 3.46 24.87 4.39
C VAL A 326 4.61 24.04 4.95
N TYR A 327 5.85 24.53 4.79
CA TYR A 327 7.08 23.87 5.23
C TYR A 327 7.72 24.68 6.38
N PRO A 328 7.43 24.37 7.65
CA PRO A 328 7.91 25.16 8.79
C PRO A 328 9.39 24.89 9.06
N THR A 329 10.17 25.94 9.32
CA THR A 329 11.61 25.81 9.63
C THR A 329 11.87 25.45 11.09
N ASN A 330 11.15 26.09 12.02
CA ASN A 330 11.38 26.04 13.47
C ASN A 330 10.19 25.51 14.29
N LEU A 331 9.21 24.85 13.66
CA LEU A 331 8.06 24.28 14.37
C LEU A 331 8.38 22.89 14.94
N MET A 332 8.24 22.74 16.25
CA MET A 332 8.27 21.44 16.92
C MET A 332 6.86 21.05 17.37
N VAL A 333 6.50 19.79 17.21
CA VAL A 333 5.26 19.19 17.74
C VAL A 333 5.60 18.11 18.76
N LEU A 334 4.75 17.96 19.78
CA LEU A 334 4.84 16.84 20.71
C LEU A 334 4.49 15.54 19.96
N SER A 335 5.48 14.68 19.84
CA SER A 335 5.41 13.37 19.22
C SER A 335 5.56 12.27 20.28
N TYR A 336 5.27 11.03 19.91
CA TYR A 336 5.52 9.88 20.77
C TYR A 336 6.46 8.90 20.09
N ASN A 337 7.61 8.71 20.73
CA ASN A 337 8.58 7.71 20.32
C ASN A 337 8.13 6.35 20.85
N MET A 338 7.39 5.64 20.00
CA MET A 338 6.85 4.31 20.26
C MET A 338 7.93 3.27 20.62
N ALA A 339 9.17 3.44 20.13
CA ALA A 339 10.29 2.53 20.43
C ALA A 339 10.91 2.81 21.81
N ARG A 340 10.94 4.07 22.24
CA ARG A 340 11.42 4.50 23.57
C ARG A 340 10.31 4.61 24.62
N ASN A 341 9.05 4.40 24.23
CA ASN A 341 7.85 4.55 25.05
C ASN A 341 7.79 5.93 25.76
N GLN A 342 8.20 7.00 25.06
CA GLN A 342 8.30 8.35 25.63
C GLN A 342 7.72 9.42 24.70
N ALA A 343 7.13 10.46 25.27
CA ALA A 343 6.80 11.68 24.54
C ALA A 343 8.06 12.52 24.31
N GLU A 344 8.22 13.10 23.13
CA GLU A 344 9.36 13.96 22.78
C GLU A 344 8.97 14.96 21.68
N PHE A 345 9.58 16.14 21.67
CA PHE A 345 9.32 17.13 20.62
C PHE A 345 10.09 16.79 19.35
N ARG A 346 9.40 16.73 18.21
CA ARG A 346 9.98 16.48 16.88
C ARG A 346 9.68 17.65 15.93
N ARG A 347 10.62 17.95 15.04
CA ARG A 347 10.46 19.02 14.05
C ARG A 347 9.44 18.60 12.99
N VAL A 348 8.48 19.48 12.72
CA VAL A 348 7.53 19.30 11.62
C VAL A 348 8.26 19.54 10.29
N LEU A 349 8.27 18.55 9.41
CA LEU A 349 8.88 18.63 8.08
C LEU A 349 7.98 19.37 7.09
N TRP A 350 6.67 19.15 7.19
CA TRP A 350 5.63 19.88 6.47
C TRP A 350 4.30 19.72 7.18
N PHE A 351 3.43 20.71 6.99
CA PHE A 351 2.04 20.69 7.44
C PHE A 351 1.13 20.95 6.25
N SER A 352 0.03 20.20 6.14
CA SER A 352 -0.90 20.24 5.01
C SER A 352 -2.34 20.43 5.46
N ARG A 353 -3.16 21.03 4.57
CA ARG A 353 -4.62 21.21 4.69
C ARG A 353 -5.27 20.86 3.35
N ARG A 354 -6.31 20.02 3.35
CA ARG A 354 -7.23 19.82 2.22
C ARG A 354 -8.69 19.81 2.66
N ARG A 355 -9.61 19.86 1.71
CA ARG A 355 -11.04 19.60 1.98
C ARG A 355 -11.32 18.11 2.01
N TYR A 356 -12.22 17.68 2.89
CA TYR A 356 -12.65 16.30 3.07
C TYR A 356 -14.16 16.17 3.03
N GLN A 357 -14.58 15.08 2.39
CA GLN A 357 -15.94 14.59 2.34
C GLN A 357 -15.88 13.10 2.70
N GLY A 358 -16.73 12.66 3.63
CA GLY A 358 -16.69 11.31 4.16
C GLY A 358 -17.08 11.28 5.63
N LYS A 359 -16.71 10.20 6.32
CA LYS A 359 -17.02 10.02 7.74
C LYS A 359 -15.89 10.52 8.63
N ILE A 360 -16.25 11.37 9.58
CA ILE A 360 -15.45 11.67 10.75
C ILE A 360 -15.95 10.82 11.91
N LEU A 361 -15.04 10.14 12.59
CA LEU A 361 -15.29 9.37 13.79
C LEU A 361 -14.86 10.20 15.01
N GLU A 362 -15.82 10.66 15.81
CA GLU A 362 -15.56 11.17 17.16
C GLU A 362 -15.41 9.98 18.11
N LEU A 363 -14.17 9.63 18.40
CA LEU A 363 -13.80 8.66 19.40
C LEU A 363 -13.90 9.31 20.78
N SER A 364 -14.40 8.59 21.78
CA SER A 364 -14.31 8.99 23.19
C SER A 364 -13.78 7.84 24.04
N THR A 365 -12.96 8.16 25.05
CA THR A 365 -12.36 7.19 25.95
C THR A 365 -13.06 7.13 27.32
N THR A 366 -12.85 6.04 28.05
CA THR A 366 -13.24 5.86 29.46
C THR A 366 -12.63 6.91 30.39
N MET A 367 -11.50 7.52 30.00
CA MET A 367 -10.85 8.60 30.73
C MET A 367 -11.28 10.00 30.23
N GLY A 368 -12.38 10.08 29.46
CA GLY A 368 -13.03 11.33 29.07
C GLY A 368 -12.42 12.05 27.87
N GLN A 369 -11.31 11.57 27.31
CA GLN A 369 -10.68 12.23 26.17
C GLN A 369 -11.43 11.93 24.87
N LYS A 370 -11.37 12.89 23.95
CA LYS A 370 -12.02 12.84 22.65
C LYS A 370 -11.03 13.10 21.54
N LEU A 371 -11.32 12.54 20.38
CA LEU A 371 -10.53 12.73 19.17
C LEU A 371 -11.41 12.43 17.95
N LYS A 372 -11.56 13.42 17.06
CA LYS A 372 -12.20 13.29 15.77
C LYS A 372 -11.16 12.94 14.71
N VAL A 373 -11.38 11.86 13.97
CA VAL A 373 -10.48 11.41 12.89
C VAL A 373 -11.27 11.07 11.63
N THR A 374 -10.63 11.05 10.45
CA THR A 374 -11.29 10.43 9.28
C THR A 374 -11.38 8.92 9.48
N GLU A 375 -12.37 8.24 8.89
CA GLU A 375 -12.59 6.81 9.14
C GLU A 375 -11.41 5.91 8.74
N ASP A 376 -10.64 6.32 7.72
CA ASP A 376 -9.44 5.62 7.26
C ASP A 376 -8.17 6.04 8.00
N HIS A 377 -8.24 7.00 8.93
CA HIS A 377 -7.07 7.50 9.63
C HIS A 377 -6.38 6.41 10.48
N PRO A 378 -5.06 6.31 10.44
CA PRO A 378 -4.32 5.38 11.29
C PRO A 378 -4.19 5.92 12.74
N MET A 379 -4.90 5.29 13.67
CA MET A 379 -4.86 5.57 15.13
C MET A 379 -3.65 4.92 15.84
N ILE A 380 -3.66 4.72 17.16
CA ILE A 380 -2.75 3.76 17.85
C ILE A 380 -3.56 2.95 18.87
N VAL A 381 -3.32 1.63 18.99
CA VAL A 381 -4.09 0.73 19.86
C VAL A 381 -3.17 -0.16 20.68
N TYR A 382 -3.17 -0.05 22.00
CA TYR A 382 -2.48 -0.95 22.90
C TYR A 382 -3.21 -2.29 23.03
N GLN A 383 -2.63 -3.36 22.49
CA GLN A 383 -3.19 -4.72 22.53
C GLN A 383 -2.06 -5.72 22.80
N GLY A 384 -2.31 -6.73 23.64
CA GLY A 384 -1.34 -7.80 23.91
C GLY A 384 -0.02 -7.34 24.57
N GLY A 385 0.05 -6.13 25.12
CA GLY A 385 1.26 -5.56 25.71
C GLY A 385 2.07 -4.63 24.78
N ALA A 386 1.65 -4.47 23.52
CA ALA A 386 2.33 -3.71 22.47
C ALA A 386 1.41 -2.64 21.84
N MET A 387 2.02 -1.63 21.20
CA MET A 387 1.33 -0.57 20.46
C MET A 387 1.08 -1.02 19.01
N ASN A 388 -0.17 -1.34 18.69
CA ASN A 388 -0.63 -1.89 17.41
C ASN A 388 -1.36 -0.88 16.53
N LEU A 389 -1.49 -1.29 15.27
CA LEU A 389 -1.66 -0.40 14.14
C LEU A 389 -2.74 -1.00 13.16
N VAL A 390 -3.87 -0.30 12.97
CA VAL A 390 -5.18 -0.64 12.32
C VAL A 390 -5.83 0.60 11.62
N SER A 391 -7.10 0.63 11.21
CA SER A 391 -7.78 1.89 10.75
C SER A 391 -8.74 2.44 11.83
N ALA A 392 -9.05 3.74 11.84
CA ALA A 392 -10.00 4.30 12.80
C ALA A 392 -11.38 3.63 12.74
N LYS A 393 -11.86 3.24 11.55
CA LYS A 393 -13.10 2.46 11.37
C LYS A 393 -13.02 1.01 11.85
N ALA A 394 -11.80 0.52 12.11
CA ALA A 394 -11.56 -0.80 12.68
C ALA A 394 -11.55 -0.80 14.22
N LEU A 395 -11.54 0.39 14.84
CA LEU A 395 -11.68 0.54 16.29
C LEU A 395 -13.06 0.07 16.75
N LYS A 396 -13.10 -0.55 17.92
CA LYS A 396 -14.29 -1.05 18.58
C LYS A 396 -14.41 -0.47 19.99
N HIS A 397 -15.61 -0.58 20.55
CA HIS A 397 -15.79 -0.43 21.99
C HIS A 397 -14.87 -1.42 22.73
N ASN A 398 -14.25 -0.97 23.82
CA ASN A 398 -13.19 -1.65 24.57
C ASN A 398 -11.81 -1.78 23.91
N ASP A 399 -11.57 -1.22 22.72
CA ASP A 399 -10.19 -1.08 22.23
C ASP A 399 -9.40 -0.10 23.11
N SER A 400 -8.18 -0.49 23.46
CA SER A 400 -7.30 0.29 24.32
C SER A 400 -6.39 1.18 23.47
N VAL A 401 -6.38 2.48 23.69
CA VAL A 401 -5.57 3.49 22.95
C VAL A 401 -4.55 4.14 23.89
N PRO A 402 -3.33 4.45 23.42
CA PRO A 402 -2.33 5.05 24.29
C PRO A 402 -2.60 6.53 24.52
N LEU A 403 -2.26 6.95 25.74
CA LEU A 403 -2.44 8.29 26.27
C LEU A 403 -1.12 8.72 26.91
N ILE A 404 -0.61 9.91 26.60
CA ILE A 404 0.46 10.49 27.43
C ILE A 404 -0.13 11.06 28.72
N THR A 405 0.53 10.83 29.86
CA THR A 405 0.07 11.34 31.17
C THR A 405 1.00 12.42 31.73
N GLU A 406 2.22 12.53 31.21
CA GLU A 406 3.24 13.47 31.68
C GLU A 406 3.95 14.10 30.48
N LEU A 407 4.20 15.41 30.57
CA LEU A 407 4.95 16.16 29.57
C LEU A 407 6.46 16.05 29.82
N PRO A 408 7.32 16.17 28.78
CA PRO A 408 8.77 16.11 28.95
C PRO A 408 9.30 17.15 29.95
N SER A 409 10.04 16.68 30.96
CA SER A 409 10.41 17.45 32.16
C SER A 409 11.28 18.70 31.91
N ALA A 410 11.97 18.78 30.76
CA ALA A 410 12.89 19.86 30.42
C ALA A 410 12.23 21.25 30.21
N LEU A 411 10.89 21.33 30.13
CA LEU A 411 10.16 22.57 29.82
C LEU A 411 9.27 23.09 30.97
N ILE A 412 9.00 22.27 31.99
CA ILE A 412 8.09 22.60 33.11
C ILE A 412 8.62 23.77 33.96
N GLN A 413 9.93 24.08 33.87
CA GLN A 413 10.55 25.20 34.61
C GLN A 413 10.35 26.58 33.96
N ARG A 414 9.73 26.70 32.77
CA ARG A 414 9.53 28.00 32.09
C ARG A 414 8.04 28.28 31.82
N ARG A 415 7.49 29.16 32.69
CA ARG A 415 6.12 29.70 32.74
C ARG A 415 5.03 28.76 33.25
N ARG A 416 4.11 29.35 34.03
CA ARG A 416 2.82 28.75 34.38
C ARG A 416 2.06 28.49 33.08
N LEU A 417 1.56 27.27 32.91
CA LEU A 417 0.39 27.04 32.06
C LEU A 417 -0.78 27.75 32.72
N ASP A 418 -1.43 28.69 32.02
CA ASP A 418 -2.72 29.21 32.50
C ASP A 418 -3.76 28.07 32.53
N PRO A 419 -4.77 28.14 33.42
CA PRO A 419 -5.57 26.97 33.77
C PRO A 419 -6.40 26.48 32.58
N ILE A 420 -6.00 25.35 32.00
CA ILE A 420 -6.86 24.56 31.12
C ILE A 420 -7.98 24.00 32.00
N ASN A 421 -9.12 24.70 32.05
CA ASN A 421 -10.40 24.36 32.69
C ASN A 421 -10.33 23.17 33.68
N GLU A 422 -10.36 23.48 34.98
CA GLU A 422 -10.27 22.51 36.09
C GLU A 422 -11.36 21.39 36.05
N ASN A 423 -12.40 21.55 35.22
CA ASN A 423 -13.48 20.57 34.99
C ASN A 423 -13.10 19.32 34.16
N ILE A 424 -11.84 19.16 33.72
CA ILE A 424 -11.42 17.99 32.90
C ILE A 424 -10.69 16.90 33.73
N ILE A 425 -10.24 17.20 34.96
CA ILE A 425 -9.48 16.25 35.79
C ILE A 425 -10.14 15.99 37.15
N GLU A 426 -11.45 15.71 37.14
CA GLU A 426 -12.09 14.90 38.18
C GLU A 426 -12.74 13.66 37.56
N THR A 427 -12.05 12.52 37.63
CA THR A 427 -12.75 11.22 37.63
C THR A 427 -11.93 10.19 38.40
N ARG A 428 -12.64 9.42 39.23
CA ARG A 428 -12.06 8.62 40.32
C ARG A 428 -11.30 7.38 39.83
N THR A 429 -10.40 6.94 40.70
CA THR A 429 -9.67 5.67 40.63
C THR A 429 -10.58 4.45 40.44
N GLN A 430 -10.21 3.56 39.50
CA GLN A 430 -9.95 2.15 39.80
C GLN A 430 -9.20 1.44 38.65
N SER A 431 -8.26 0.56 39.03
CA SER A 431 -7.52 -0.42 38.20
C SER A 431 -6.78 0.08 36.94
N PHE A 432 -5.53 0.54 37.08
CA PHE A 432 -4.59 0.73 35.96
C PHE A 432 -3.15 0.29 36.28
N ARG A 433 -2.42 -0.18 35.26
CA ARG A 433 -0.95 -0.35 35.31
C ARG A 433 -0.27 0.89 34.74
N LEU A 434 0.27 1.73 35.62
CA LEU A 434 1.14 2.84 35.23
C LEU A 434 2.46 2.31 34.63
N ARG A 435 2.92 2.95 33.55
CA ARG A 435 4.34 2.99 33.15
C ARG A 435 4.76 4.45 33.13
N LYS A 436 6.06 4.73 33.30
CA LYS A 436 6.58 6.11 33.27
C LYS A 436 6.06 6.84 32.01
N ASN A 437 5.42 7.99 32.24
CA ASN A 437 5.00 8.98 31.25
C ASN A 437 3.88 8.55 30.26
N SER A 438 3.24 7.39 30.41
CA SER A 438 2.10 7.01 29.56
C SER A 438 1.11 6.05 30.23
N ALA A 439 -0.17 6.21 29.87
CA ALA A 439 -1.28 5.34 30.24
C ALA A 439 -1.98 4.78 29.00
N VAL A 440 -2.99 3.95 29.24
CA VAL A 440 -3.82 3.33 28.22
C VAL A 440 -5.28 3.62 28.56
N ALA A 441 -5.94 4.40 27.72
CA ALA A 441 -7.35 4.74 27.85
C ALA A 441 -8.19 3.78 26.98
N THR A 442 -9.39 3.43 27.39
CA THR A 442 -10.24 2.46 26.65
C THR A 442 -11.30 3.20 25.85
N ILE A 443 -11.57 2.85 24.59
CA ILE A 443 -12.64 3.47 23.79
C ILE A 443 -14.00 3.08 24.36
N ASN A 444 -14.75 4.06 24.87
CA ASN A 444 -16.10 3.86 25.39
C ASN A 444 -17.18 4.14 24.34
N SER A 445 -16.92 4.99 23.35
CA SER A 445 -17.87 5.28 22.28
C SER A 445 -17.19 5.78 21.01
N ILE A 446 -17.83 5.50 19.88
CA ILE A 446 -17.44 5.93 18.54
C ILE A 446 -18.70 6.53 17.92
N LYS A 447 -18.73 7.86 17.79
CA LYS A 447 -19.81 8.57 17.10
C LYS A 447 -19.35 8.88 15.68
N GLN A 448 -20.25 8.77 14.70
CA GLN A 448 -19.94 8.99 13.30
C GLN A 448 -20.69 10.22 12.79
N GLU A 449 -19.96 11.24 12.34
CA GLU A 449 -20.46 12.40 11.63
C GLU A 449 -20.14 12.25 10.13
N VAL A 450 -21.10 12.49 9.24
CA VAL A 450 -20.82 12.55 7.79
C VAL A 450 -20.65 14.01 7.41
N VAL A 451 -19.48 14.37 6.89
CA VAL A 451 -19.14 15.73 6.49
C VAL A 451 -18.96 15.83 4.98
N SER A 452 -19.30 16.99 4.42
CA SER A 452 -19.29 17.22 2.97
C SER A 452 -18.21 18.20 2.46
N ASN A 453 -17.60 19.00 3.34
CA ASN A 453 -16.56 19.97 2.95
C ASN A 453 -15.67 20.47 4.12
N ARG A 454 -15.34 19.60 5.08
CA ARG A 454 -14.57 19.98 6.27
C ARG A 454 -13.08 20.07 5.92
N CYS A 455 -12.36 21.03 6.48
CA CYS A 455 -10.90 21.02 6.37
C CYS A 455 -10.35 19.83 7.18
N VAL A 456 -9.50 19.04 6.52
CA VAL A 456 -8.62 18.05 7.13
C VAL A 456 -7.18 18.47 6.92
N TYR A 457 -6.32 18.08 7.84
CA TYR A 457 -4.95 18.46 8.00
C TYR A 457 -4.10 17.20 8.15
N ASN A 458 -2.83 17.28 7.82
CA ASN A 458 -1.85 16.22 8.06
C ASN A 458 -0.45 16.82 8.21
N LEU A 459 0.34 16.36 9.17
CA LEU A 459 1.65 16.91 9.48
C LEU A 459 2.69 15.80 9.60
N GLU A 460 3.87 16.02 9.00
CA GLU A 460 4.96 15.04 9.00
C GLU A 460 6.07 15.46 9.96
N VAL A 461 6.70 14.50 10.66
CA VAL A 461 7.65 14.77 11.75
C VAL A 461 9.00 14.09 11.54
N CYS A 462 10.08 14.73 11.99
CA CYS A 462 11.43 14.22 11.71
C CYS A 462 11.81 12.97 12.54
N GLY A 463 12.56 12.07 11.89
CA GLY A 463 13.21 10.90 12.49
C GLY A 463 12.26 9.77 12.87
N GLY A 464 11.55 9.24 11.88
CA GLY A 464 10.88 7.92 11.89
C GLY A 464 9.69 7.73 12.83
N SER A 465 9.38 8.70 13.70
CA SER A 465 8.28 8.53 14.66
C SER A 465 6.91 8.46 13.99
N HIS A 466 6.68 9.26 12.93
CA HIS A 466 5.43 9.39 12.17
C HIS A 466 4.16 9.59 13.04
N THR A 467 4.33 10.00 14.30
CA THR A 467 3.24 10.25 15.26
C THR A 467 3.23 11.70 15.76
N PHE A 468 2.06 12.14 16.22
CA PHE A 468 1.92 13.33 17.04
C PHE A 468 0.85 13.14 18.11
N VAL A 469 0.88 14.00 19.12
CA VAL A 469 0.00 13.97 20.28
C VAL A 469 -1.04 15.09 20.18
N THR A 470 -2.30 14.70 20.31
CA THR A 470 -3.45 15.61 20.38
C THR A 470 -3.68 16.12 21.81
N THR A 471 -4.44 17.20 22.01
CA THR A 471 -4.63 17.78 23.36
C THR A 471 -5.35 16.86 24.34
N GLY A 472 -6.14 15.91 23.84
CA GLY A 472 -6.66 14.79 24.62
C GLY A 472 -5.60 13.76 25.02
N GLY A 473 -4.29 14.05 24.92
CA GLY A 473 -3.19 13.13 25.20
C GLY A 473 -3.08 11.94 24.24
N LEU A 474 -4.00 11.82 23.27
CA LEU A 474 -4.13 10.69 22.36
C LEU A 474 -3.14 10.78 21.21
N ILE A 475 -2.61 9.63 20.81
CA ILE A 475 -1.49 9.48 19.89
C ILE A 475 -1.98 8.91 18.55
N VAL A 476 -1.59 9.54 17.44
CA VAL A 476 -2.10 9.32 16.06
C VAL A 476 -0.96 9.18 15.04
N HIS A 477 -1.27 8.95 13.75
CA HIS A 477 -0.31 8.44 12.77
C HIS A 477 -0.45 8.98 11.31
N ASN A 478 0.60 8.86 10.47
CA ASN A 478 0.69 9.27 9.04
C ASN A 478 0.60 8.10 8.00
N CYS A 479 0.65 8.36 6.67
CA CYS A 479 0.37 7.40 5.55
C CYS A 479 1.21 7.58 4.25
N ILE A 480 1.97 6.57 3.74
CA ILE A 480 2.66 6.57 2.39
C ILE A 480 2.73 5.13 1.76
N PRO A 481 2.82 4.94 0.41
CA PRO A 481 3.02 3.63 -0.26
C PRO A 481 4.31 2.85 0.08
N GLN A 482 4.19 1.52 0.15
CA GLN A 482 4.97 0.72 1.09
C GLN A 482 6.43 0.39 0.68
N ASN A 483 6.68 -0.26 -0.46
CA ASN A 483 7.98 -0.91 -0.71
C ASN A 483 9.23 0.01 -0.72
N PRO A 484 9.20 1.27 -1.22
CA PRO A 484 10.34 2.16 -1.13
C PRO A 484 10.76 2.46 0.32
N LEU A 485 9.81 2.46 1.26
CA LEU A 485 10.04 2.79 2.67
C LEU A 485 10.89 1.74 3.38
N PHE A 486 10.76 0.45 3.02
CA PHE A 486 11.59 -0.65 3.54
C PHE A 486 13.09 -0.37 3.36
N LEU A 487 13.50 0.17 2.20
CA LEU A 487 14.90 0.51 1.94
C LEU A 487 15.29 1.89 2.49
N ILE A 488 14.36 2.85 2.51
CA ILE A 488 14.61 4.17 3.10
C ILE A 488 14.91 4.02 4.60
N GLU A 489 14.09 3.29 5.35
CA GLU A 489 14.31 2.97 6.77
C GLU A 489 15.66 2.25 6.98
N THR A 490 15.91 1.17 6.22
CA THR A 490 17.19 0.43 6.31
C THR A 490 18.39 1.34 6.03
N ALA A 491 18.26 2.31 5.12
CA ALA A 491 19.34 3.23 4.78
C ALA A 491 19.49 4.35 5.84
N GLU A 492 18.41 4.80 6.46
CA GLU A 492 18.44 5.73 7.59
C GLU A 492 19.11 5.09 8.83
N ASP A 493 18.82 3.84 9.14
CA ASP A 493 19.49 3.05 10.20
C ASP A 493 21.02 2.91 9.96
N LEU A 494 21.43 2.89 8.70
CA LEU A 494 22.85 2.87 8.28
C LEU A 494 23.47 4.28 8.18
N GLY A 495 22.72 5.35 8.45
CA GLY A 495 23.18 6.74 8.34
C GLY A 495 23.33 7.27 6.90
N ILE A 496 22.72 6.61 5.91
CA ILE A 496 22.83 6.92 4.48
C ILE A 496 21.48 7.44 3.95
N PRO A 497 21.22 8.76 3.98
CA PRO A 497 19.93 9.31 3.54
C PRO A 497 19.75 9.21 2.01
N LEU A 498 18.86 8.34 1.55
CA LEU A 498 18.50 8.18 0.15
C LEU A 498 17.65 9.38 -0.32
N ARG A 499 18.24 10.28 -1.13
CA ARG A 499 17.59 11.54 -1.54
C ARG A 499 16.60 11.40 -2.70
N ILE A 500 16.90 10.51 -3.65
CA ILE A 500 16.11 10.37 -4.90
C ILE A 500 14.76 9.66 -4.67
N PRO A 501 14.65 8.55 -3.90
CA PRO A 501 13.37 7.86 -3.73
C PRO A 501 12.27 8.74 -3.09
N PRO A 502 12.52 9.54 -2.02
CA PRO A 502 11.52 10.48 -1.50
C PRO A 502 11.09 11.57 -2.50
N LEU A 503 12.00 12.04 -3.36
CA LEU A 503 11.66 12.99 -4.42
C LEU A 503 10.79 12.34 -5.50
N ALA A 504 11.11 11.10 -5.89
CA ALA A 504 10.29 10.31 -6.81
C ALA A 504 8.87 10.07 -6.27
N ARG A 505 8.75 9.77 -4.96
CA ARG A 505 7.44 9.73 -4.27
C ARG A 505 6.68 11.04 -4.42
N LYS A 506 7.32 12.18 -4.10
CA LYS A 506 6.71 13.51 -4.22
C LYS A 506 6.15 13.76 -5.63
N ILE A 507 6.91 13.45 -6.68
CA ILE A 507 6.47 13.63 -8.08
C ILE A 507 5.28 12.71 -8.40
N ASN A 508 5.38 11.42 -8.05
CA ASN A 508 4.33 10.43 -8.32
C ASN A 508 3.00 10.73 -7.58
N ASP A 509 3.08 11.29 -6.38
CA ASP A 509 1.92 11.69 -5.57
C ASP A 509 1.25 12.99 -6.09
N GLN A 510 1.90 13.77 -6.97
CA GLN A 510 1.33 14.98 -7.58
C GLN A 510 0.48 14.70 -8.83
N MET A 511 0.65 13.54 -9.46
CA MET A 511 -0.01 13.21 -10.73
C MET A 511 -1.56 13.12 -10.70
N PRO A 512 -2.25 12.76 -9.59
CA PRO A 512 -3.71 12.81 -9.54
C PRO A 512 -4.21 14.24 -9.80
N SER A 513 -3.54 15.20 -9.17
CA SER A 513 -3.79 16.64 -9.31
C SER A 513 -3.50 17.12 -10.73
N HIS A 514 -2.46 16.58 -11.37
CA HIS A 514 -2.14 16.89 -12.77
C HIS A 514 -3.23 16.44 -13.73
N THR A 515 -3.71 15.21 -13.57
CA THR A 515 -4.82 14.65 -14.36
C THR A 515 -6.09 15.50 -14.26
N ILE A 516 -6.39 16.04 -13.08
CA ILE A 516 -7.48 16.99 -12.87
C ILE A 516 -7.23 18.33 -13.58
N ARG A 517 -5.99 18.84 -13.63
CA ARG A 517 -5.66 20.07 -14.38
C ARG A 517 -5.91 19.89 -15.88
N LEU A 518 -5.51 18.76 -16.46
CA LEU A 518 -5.80 18.43 -17.87
C LEU A 518 -7.31 18.38 -18.13
N ALA A 519 -8.09 17.78 -17.23
CA ALA A 519 -9.56 17.75 -17.32
C ALA A 519 -10.20 19.15 -17.27
N ILE A 520 -9.69 20.04 -16.41
CA ILE A 520 -10.15 21.43 -16.30
C ILE A 520 -9.81 22.21 -17.58
N ASP A 521 -8.62 22.02 -18.14
CA ASP A 521 -8.19 22.71 -19.36
C ASP A 521 -9.05 22.34 -20.57
N ALA A 522 -9.24 21.04 -20.83
CA ALA A 522 -10.09 20.57 -21.93
C ALA A 522 -11.54 21.04 -21.79
N LEU A 523 -12.09 21.04 -20.57
CA LEU A 523 -13.43 21.56 -20.31
C LEU A 523 -13.52 23.07 -20.55
N ARG A 524 -12.48 23.84 -20.19
CA ARG A 524 -12.39 25.28 -20.48
C ARG A 524 -12.43 25.56 -21.98
N VAL A 525 -11.67 24.79 -22.78
CA VAL A 525 -11.71 24.87 -24.26
C VAL A 525 -13.08 24.47 -24.81
N CYS A 526 -13.74 23.45 -24.24
CA CYS A 526 -15.14 23.13 -24.52
C CYS A 526 -16.14 24.26 -24.17
N LYS A 527 -15.69 25.39 -23.60
CA LYS A 527 -16.51 26.47 -23.01
C LYS A 527 -17.44 25.96 -21.89
N LYS A 528 -16.98 24.95 -21.14
CA LYS A 528 -17.68 24.31 -20.03
C LYS A 528 -16.94 24.51 -18.72
N ASN A 529 -17.68 24.43 -17.62
CA ASN A 529 -17.13 24.54 -16.28
C ASN A 529 -17.29 23.21 -15.53
N ILE A 530 -16.20 22.71 -14.95
CA ILE A 530 -16.15 21.46 -14.17
C ILE A 530 -17.22 21.39 -13.07
N LYS A 531 -17.63 22.53 -12.49
CA LYS A 531 -18.68 22.63 -11.45
C LYS A 531 -20.08 22.21 -11.88
N ARG A 532 -20.31 22.01 -13.17
CA ARG A 532 -21.57 21.47 -13.71
C ARG A 532 -21.36 20.34 -14.72
N ALA A 533 -20.10 19.94 -14.94
CA ALA A 533 -19.76 18.90 -15.90
C ALA A 533 -20.21 17.53 -15.40
N LYS A 534 -20.82 16.75 -16.28
CA LYS A 534 -20.88 15.30 -16.14
C LYS A 534 -19.55 14.71 -16.60
N VAL A 535 -18.95 13.83 -15.79
CA VAL A 535 -17.67 13.19 -16.09
C VAL A 535 -17.83 11.67 -16.02
N ALA A 536 -17.55 10.99 -17.12
CA ALA A 536 -17.39 9.54 -17.11
C ALA A 536 -15.97 9.20 -16.65
N VAL A 537 -15.81 8.38 -15.61
CA VAL A 537 -14.53 7.83 -15.17
C VAL A 537 -14.46 6.37 -15.61
N LEU A 538 -13.55 6.06 -16.53
CA LEU A 538 -13.39 4.74 -17.13
C LEU A 538 -12.15 4.05 -16.54
N GLY A 539 -12.40 3.11 -15.63
CA GLY A 539 -11.42 2.38 -14.81
C GLY A 539 -11.45 2.81 -13.34
N VAL A 540 -11.36 1.86 -12.41
CA VAL A 540 -11.10 2.10 -10.97
C VAL A 540 -9.89 1.34 -10.45
N SER A 541 -9.41 0.35 -11.20
CA SER A 541 -8.27 -0.46 -10.82
C SER A 541 -6.97 0.36 -10.72
N TYR A 542 -6.02 -0.08 -9.89
CA TYR A 542 -4.72 0.60 -9.80
C TYR A 542 -3.82 0.39 -11.05
N ARG A 543 -4.18 -0.59 -11.89
CA ARG A 543 -3.49 -1.00 -13.12
C ARG A 543 -4.52 -1.56 -14.12
N ALA A 544 -4.19 -1.51 -15.42
CA ALA A 544 -4.99 -2.16 -16.47
C ALA A 544 -5.10 -3.68 -16.27
N ASN A 545 -6.23 -4.22 -16.73
CA ASN A 545 -6.54 -5.66 -16.83
C ASN A 545 -6.51 -6.45 -15.51
N VAL A 546 -6.67 -5.78 -14.37
CA VAL A 546 -6.82 -6.43 -13.05
C VAL A 546 -8.10 -5.98 -12.36
N LYS A 547 -8.69 -6.86 -11.55
CA LYS A 547 -9.76 -6.52 -10.60
C LYS A 547 -9.14 -6.23 -9.23
N GLU A 548 -8.55 -5.05 -9.07
CA GLU A 548 -7.81 -4.69 -7.84
C GLU A 548 -7.79 -3.18 -7.63
N ILE A 549 -8.26 -2.73 -6.46
CA ILE A 549 -8.37 -1.32 -6.08
C ILE A 549 -7.46 -0.92 -4.92
N ARG A 550 -6.72 -1.86 -4.32
CA ARG A 550 -5.79 -1.52 -3.22
C ARG A 550 -4.74 -0.52 -3.72
N PHE A 551 -4.62 0.59 -2.98
CA PHE A 551 -3.80 1.75 -3.34
C PHE A 551 -4.14 2.40 -4.70
N SER A 552 -5.35 2.15 -5.24
CA SER A 552 -5.87 2.92 -6.38
C SER A 552 -6.40 4.27 -5.90
N PRO A 553 -5.79 5.39 -6.32
CA PRO A 553 -6.23 6.74 -5.98
C PRO A 553 -7.16 7.30 -7.07
N VAL A 554 -7.71 6.44 -7.94
CA VAL A 554 -8.90 6.78 -8.73
C VAL A 554 -10.03 7.25 -7.81
N LYS A 555 -10.12 6.69 -6.59
CA LYS A 555 -11.02 7.19 -5.55
C LYS A 555 -10.74 8.67 -5.23
N ASP A 556 -9.49 9.03 -4.98
CA ASP A 556 -9.08 10.42 -4.69
C ASP A 556 -9.39 11.34 -5.88
N VAL A 557 -9.15 10.89 -7.12
CA VAL A 557 -9.49 11.63 -8.36
C VAL A 557 -11.00 11.83 -8.50
N ILE A 558 -11.81 10.81 -8.22
CA ILE A 558 -13.28 10.92 -8.22
C ILE A 558 -13.74 11.91 -7.14
N GLU A 559 -13.18 11.86 -5.92
CA GLU A 559 -13.46 12.80 -4.85
C GLU A 559 -13.06 14.25 -5.26
N MET A 560 -11.90 14.44 -5.88
CA MET A 560 -11.43 15.75 -6.38
C MET A 560 -12.31 16.31 -7.51
N LEU A 561 -12.87 15.46 -8.37
CA LEU A 561 -13.86 15.85 -9.38
C LEU A 561 -15.18 16.27 -8.70
N GLN A 562 -15.68 15.45 -7.77
CA GLN A 562 -16.95 15.67 -7.08
C GLN A 562 -16.92 16.94 -6.22
N LYS A 563 -15.85 17.19 -5.46
CA LYS A 563 -15.64 18.43 -4.69
C LYS A 563 -15.62 19.69 -5.54
N ARG A 564 -15.13 19.59 -6.79
CA ARG A 564 -15.19 20.67 -7.78
C ARG A 564 -16.60 20.90 -8.36
N GLY A 565 -17.55 20.02 -8.06
CA GLY A 565 -18.96 20.07 -8.48
C GLY A 565 -19.30 19.16 -9.67
N ALA A 566 -18.35 18.34 -10.15
CA ALA A 566 -18.60 17.44 -11.26
C ALA A 566 -19.51 16.27 -10.85
N LYS A 567 -20.43 15.88 -11.74
CA LYS A 567 -21.24 14.67 -11.57
C LYS A 567 -20.49 13.50 -12.18
N VAL A 568 -19.90 12.65 -11.34
CA VAL A 568 -19.09 11.52 -11.80
C VAL A 568 -19.94 10.25 -11.93
N ILE A 569 -19.80 9.56 -13.07
CA ILE A 569 -20.31 8.20 -13.30
C ILE A 569 -19.12 7.31 -13.61
N VAL A 570 -19.06 6.14 -12.97
CA VAL A 570 -17.92 5.22 -13.03
C VAL A 570 -18.27 3.99 -13.84
N PHE A 571 -17.34 3.50 -14.65
CA PHE A 571 -17.41 2.17 -15.27
C PHE A 571 -16.04 1.52 -15.29
N ASP A 572 -15.97 0.24 -14.89
CA ASP A 572 -14.78 -0.60 -14.97
C ASP A 572 -15.25 -2.00 -15.37
N PRO A 573 -14.73 -2.61 -16.46
CA PRO A 573 -15.23 -3.88 -16.97
C PRO A 573 -14.90 -5.07 -16.06
N TYR A 574 -13.99 -4.92 -15.09
CA TYR A 574 -13.63 -5.97 -14.13
C TYR A 574 -14.56 -5.99 -12.91
N PHE A 575 -15.41 -4.98 -12.75
CA PHE A 575 -16.36 -4.86 -11.63
C PHE A 575 -17.80 -4.76 -12.13
N THR A 576 -18.70 -5.49 -11.48
CA THR A 576 -20.14 -5.28 -11.67
C THR A 576 -20.56 -3.91 -11.15
N ALA A 577 -21.64 -3.34 -11.69
CA ALA A 577 -22.17 -2.06 -11.22
C ALA A 577 -22.52 -2.12 -9.72
N GLU A 578 -23.02 -3.27 -9.26
CA GLU A 578 -23.36 -3.56 -7.88
C GLU A 578 -22.12 -3.66 -6.96
N GLU A 579 -20.97 -4.16 -7.44
CA GLU A 579 -19.69 -4.10 -6.71
C GLU A 579 -19.16 -2.67 -6.62
N LEU A 580 -19.15 -1.92 -7.73
CA LEU A 580 -18.75 -0.50 -7.73
C LEU A 580 -19.64 0.33 -6.78
N LYS A 581 -20.94 0.03 -6.72
CA LYS A 581 -21.87 0.68 -5.78
C LYS A 581 -21.57 0.33 -4.31
N LYS A 582 -21.18 -0.93 -4.01
CA LYS A 582 -20.70 -1.32 -2.67
C LYS A 582 -19.40 -0.62 -2.28
N LEU A 583 -18.57 -0.24 -3.25
CA LEU A 583 -17.36 0.56 -3.08
C LEU A 583 -17.62 2.07 -2.97
N GLY A 584 -18.89 2.50 -3.05
CA GLY A 584 -19.30 3.90 -2.90
C GLY A 584 -19.41 4.69 -4.21
N TYR A 585 -19.23 4.06 -5.37
CA TYR A 585 -19.30 4.74 -6.66
C TYR A 585 -20.72 4.80 -7.23
N VAL A 586 -21.06 5.91 -7.91
CA VAL A 586 -22.18 5.95 -8.85
C VAL A 586 -21.71 5.28 -10.14
N SER A 587 -22.26 4.10 -10.44
CA SER A 587 -21.77 3.23 -11.51
C SER A 587 -22.77 3.02 -12.65
N ALA A 588 -22.24 2.79 -13.85
CA ALA A 588 -22.99 2.32 -15.01
C ALA A 588 -22.77 0.82 -15.24
N ARG A 589 -23.69 0.17 -15.98
CA ARG A 589 -23.57 -1.25 -16.37
C ARG A 589 -22.75 -1.49 -17.63
N THR A 590 -22.56 -0.47 -18.47
CA THR A 590 -21.78 -0.53 -19.71
C THR A 590 -21.05 0.80 -19.93
N ALA A 591 -20.03 0.80 -20.78
CA ALA A 591 -19.27 2.01 -21.12
C ALA A 591 -20.16 3.07 -21.78
N GLU A 592 -21.05 2.67 -22.70
CA GLU A 592 -21.97 3.56 -23.42
C GLU A 592 -22.89 4.30 -22.44
N ARG A 593 -23.43 3.58 -21.45
CA ARG A 593 -24.25 4.19 -20.38
C ARG A 593 -23.45 5.07 -19.43
N ALA A 594 -22.13 4.88 -19.32
CA ALA A 594 -21.27 5.73 -18.52
C ALA A 594 -21.00 7.08 -19.20
N VAL A 595 -20.82 7.06 -20.54
CA VAL A 595 -20.50 8.23 -21.36
C VAL A 595 -21.74 8.96 -21.94
N ASP A 596 -22.94 8.42 -21.75
CA ASP A 596 -24.18 9.02 -22.24
C ASP A 596 -24.46 10.41 -21.64
N GLY A 597 -24.54 11.41 -22.52
CA GLY A 597 -24.75 12.81 -22.20
C GLY A 597 -23.67 13.43 -21.32
N VAL A 598 -22.44 12.88 -21.25
CA VAL A 598 -21.35 13.46 -20.44
C VAL A 598 -20.64 14.62 -21.15
N ASP A 599 -20.01 15.48 -20.36
CA ASP A 599 -19.24 16.63 -20.84
C ASP A 599 -17.74 16.32 -20.98
N CYS A 600 -17.26 15.31 -20.24
CA CYS A 600 -15.88 14.85 -20.23
C CYS A 600 -15.84 13.33 -20.04
N ILE A 601 -14.97 12.64 -20.77
CA ILE A 601 -14.56 11.26 -20.50
C ILE A 601 -13.14 11.31 -19.94
N LEU A 602 -12.93 10.77 -18.75
CA LEU A 602 -11.63 10.57 -18.14
C LEU A 602 -11.32 9.07 -18.12
N VAL A 603 -10.41 8.64 -18.99
CA VAL A 603 -9.83 7.29 -18.93
C VAL A 603 -8.73 7.33 -17.90
N THR A 604 -8.98 6.65 -16.78
CA THR A 604 -8.04 6.54 -15.66
C THR A 604 -7.10 5.36 -15.82
N VAL A 605 -7.55 4.30 -16.50
CA VAL A 605 -6.83 3.04 -16.60
C VAL A 605 -6.97 2.46 -18.00
N GLY A 606 -5.85 2.16 -18.67
CA GLY A 606 -5.83 1.64 -20.04
C GLY A 606 -6.20 0.16 -20.21
N HIS A 607 -7.38 -0.27 -19.72
CA HIS A 607 -7.89 -1.63 -19.93
C HIS A 607 -8.05 -1.96 -21.43
N ASP A 608 -7.82 -3.23 -21.82
CA ASP A 608 -7.93 -3.65 -23.21
C ASP A 608 -9.36 -3.53 -23.77
N GLU A 609 -10.36 -3.62 -22.90
CA GLU A 609 -11.76 -3.30 -23.22
C GLU A 609 -11.93 -1.87 -23.72
N PHE A 610 -11.23 -0.91 -23.12
CA PHE A 610 -11.33 0.50 -23.50
C PHE A 610 -10.57 0.81 -24.79
N LYS A 611 -9.46 0.11 -25.06
CA LYS A 611 -8.73 0.20 -26.35
C LYS A 611 -9.59 -0.22 -27.54
N ARG A 612 -10.64 -1.02 -27.33
CA ARG A 612 -11.60 -1.45 -28.36
C ARG A 612 -12.75 -0.44 -28.59
N LEU A 613 -12.85 0.62 -27.79
CA LEU A 613 -13.88 1.65 -27.96
C LEU A 613 -13.56 2.54 -29.18
N LYS A 614 -14.51 2.66 -30.11
CA LYS A 614 -14.37 3.51 -31.30
C LYS A 614 -14.74 4.96 -30.97
N LEU A 615 -13.82 5.90 -31.22
CA LEU A 615 -14.00 7.34 -30.96
C LEU A 615 -15.24 7.90 -31.69
N ASP A 616 -15.44 7.54 -32.97
CA ASP A 616 -16.63 7.92 -33.77
C ASP A 616 -17.97 7.44 -33.21
N SER A 617 -17.94 6.42 -32.35
CA SER A 617 -19.12 5.91 -31.64
C SER A 617 -19.28 6.62 -30.31
N LEU A 618 -18.22 6.72 -29.51
CA LEU A 618 -18.21 7.46 -28.23
C LEU A 618 -18.70 8.90 -28.40
N VAL A 619 -18.25 9.59 -29.45
CA VAL A 619 -18.57 11.01 -29.69
C VAL A 619 -20.06 11.25 -30.02
N ARG A 620 -20.84 10.20 -30.27
CA ARG A 620 -22.30 10.28 -30.50
C ARG A 620 -23.10 10.29 -29.21
N PHE A 621 -22.55 9.71 -28.13
CA PHE A 621 -23.19 9.66 -26.81
C PHE A 621 -22.89 10.90 -25.97
N VAL A 622 -21.72 11.51 -26.12
CA VAL A 622 -21.32 12.69 -25.34
C VAL A 622 -22.04 13.97 -25.75
N ARG A 623 -22.14 14.92 -24.82
CA ARG A 623 -22.66 16.26 -25.08
C ARG A 623 -21.58 17.12 -25.73
N LYS A 624 -21.64 17.34 -27.04
CA LYS A 624 -20.64 18.14 -27.79
C LYS A 624 -20.67 19.65 -27.39
N PRO A 625 -19.51 20.36 -27.46
CA PRO A 625 -18.15 19.82 -27.54
C PRO A 625 -17.80 19.10 -26.23
N ALA A 626 -17.06 18.00 -26.31
CA ALA A 626 -16.76 17.14 -25.16
C ALA A 626 -15.25 16.95 -24.98
N ALA A 627 -14.80 16.90 -23.73
CA ALA A 627 -13.41 16.61 -23.40
C ALA A 627 -13.15 15.09 -23.39
N LEU A 628 -11.97 14.68 -23.84
CA LEU A 628 -11.45 13.33 -23.66
C LEU A 628 -10.06 13.44 -23.01
N ILE A 629 -9.95 12.92 -21.79
CA ILE A 629 -8.74 12.93 -20.98
C ILE A 629 -8.21 11.51 -20.91
N ASP A 630 -7.08 11.27 -21.54
CA ASP A 630 -6.44 9.96 -21.57
C ASP A 630 -5.23 9.92 -20.64
N ALA A 631 -5.44 9.42 -19.43
CA ALA A 631 -4.37 9.02 -18.52
C ALA A 631 -4.01 7.52 -18.66
N GLY A 632 -4.71 6.78 -19.53
CA GLY A 632 -4.45 5.37 -19.81
C GLY A 632 -3.51 5.11 -20.99
N HIS A 633 -3.18 6.15 -21.78
CA HIS A 633 -2.40 6.07 -23.03
C HIS A 633 -2.98 5.05 -24.02
N ILE A 634 -4.29 5.11 -24.26
CA ILE A 634 -5.04 4.19 -25.14
C ILE A 634 -5.59 4.83 -26.41
N PHE A 635 -5.63 6.16 -26.52
CA PHE A 635 -6.15 6.88 -27.67
C PHE A 635 -5.06 7.65 -28.43
N ASN A 636 -5.26 7.78 -29.74
CA ASN A 636 -4.45 8.65 -30.59
C ASN A 636 -5.00 10.09 -30.50
N PRO A 637 -4.16 11.12 -30.21
CA PRO A 637 -4.61 12.50 -30.04
C PRO A 637 -5.30 13.06 -31.29
N THR A 638 -4.67 12.88 -32.46
CA THR A 638 -5.18 13.36 -33.75
C THR A 638 -6.54 12.74 -34.06
N ALA A 639 -6.67 11.41 -33.95
CA ALA A 639 -7.94 10.71 -34.18
C ALA A 639 -9.05 11.14 -33.18
N ALA A 640 -8.68 11.48 -31.94
CA ALA A 640 -9.64 12.01 -30.97
C ALA A 640 -10.11 13.42 -31.33
N GLU A 641 -9.20 14.30 -31.77
CA GLU A 641 -9.54 15.65 -32.21
C GLU A 641 -10.32 15.64 -33.55
N GLU A 642 -10.02 14.72 -34.47
CA GLU A 642 -10.75 14.48 -35.72
C GLU A 642 -12.18 13.98 -35.46
N ALA A 643 -12.36 13.01 -34.56
CA ALA A 643 -13.68 12.55 -34.12
C ALA A 643 -14.50 13.67 -33.45
N GLY A 644 -13.85 14.76 -33.00
CA GLY A 644 -14.49 15.97 -32.49
C GLY A 644 -14.44 16.12 -30.97
N PHE A 645 -13.55 15.41 -30.28
CA PHE A 645 -13.22 15.68 -28.89
C PHE A 645 -12.24 16.85 -28.76
N ILE A 646 -12.22 17.47 -27.58
CA ILE A 646 -11.06 18.23 -27.09
C ILE A 646 -10.20 17.25 -26.31
N TYR A 647 -9.08 16.85 -26.89
CA TYR A 647 -8.21 15.83 -26.33
C TYR A 647 -7.17 16.42 -25.38
N ARG A 648 -6.95 15.78 -24.24
CA ARG A 648 -5.73 15.93 -23.44
C ARG A 648 -5.26 14.55 -23.00
N GLY A 649 -3.96 14.37 -22.83
CA GLY A 649 -3.39 13.15 -22.28
C GLY A 649 -2.05 13.45 -21.64
N ILE A 650 -1.67 12.65 -20.65
CA ILE A 650 -0.42 12.86 -19.90
C ILE A 650 0.76 12.78 -20.86
N GLY A 651 1.64 13.78 -20.83
CA GLY A 651 2.80 13.86 -21.70
C GLY A 651 2.54 14.15 -23.16
N ARG A 652 1.29 14.21 -23.64
CA ARG A 652 1.03 14.15 -25.09
C ARG A 652 1.33 15.44 -25.85
N GLY A 653 1.21 16.62 -25.23
CA GLY A 653 1.69 17.94 -25.71
C GLY A 653 1.21 18.51 -27.06
N ILE A 654 0.77 17.69 -28.02
CA ILE A 654 0.49 18.05 -29.42
C ILE A 654 -0.97 18.48 -29.66
N TRP A 655 -1.60 19.11 -28.67
CA TRP A 655 -3.03 19.45 -28.71
C TRP A 655 -3.29 20.62 -29.69
N THR A 656 -4.14 20.41 -30.69
CA THR A 656 -4.45 21.47 -31.68
C THR A 656 -5.65 22.34 -31.28
N LYS A 657 -6.42 21.91 -30.27
CA LYS A 657 -7.68 22.54 -29.83
C LYS A 657 -7.69 22.96 -28.37
#